data_AF-A0A3Q1I9B7-F1
#
_entry.id   AF-A0A3Q1I9B7-F1
#
_cell.length_a   1.000
_cell.length_b   1.000
_cell.length_c   1.000
_cell.angle_alpha   90.00
_cell.angle_beta   90.00
_cell.angle_gamma   90.00
#
_symmetry.space_group_name_H-M   'P 1'
#
loop_
_entity.id
_entity.type
_entity.pdbx_description
1 polymer ?
#
loop_
_entity_poly.entity_id
_entity_poly.type
_entity_poly.pdbx_seq_one_letter_code
_entity_poly.pdbx_strand_id
1 'polypeptide(L)'
;SPPASCLLLLDFPVRSDPRRQRTPPPVEPLDFGFVPAAVYDTHAYYEPGAIGILFHVVHAFLYVVQPNTFPKDLIVKVIQQNMGGIKIEEWRKWIYYEAGFLICATLGILFVVLTPIIATCFCVCRCCENCGGEMHQRQRKNADCQRGFYTASVGVLIAYVANHNISNQIKSTRRFINTNIRDLKTFANNTPAQVEYMTAQYTTAKNKVLSDLDNIGPLLGGRIHSQLEKEVVPSLDTALRMAGAMRETKEALENISSSLEVLQEGTGKLQASLSGERASLSNTLSDPACTNGAVSHTCNTIRSTLSQLGISADFSRLPDVSPALANVNTVLRTDLSNIVQKGYSSFNDTPKLVKEQTKNIVSGVKAMLDKIGTEINNFAKMFPVESSLANFTIFINNGQKKIESYYPRIDQMDFYRWICCVAMLCMVVLVLAFNILGLMCGICGYDKQASPTTRGCLSNTGGNLLMAGVGFSFIFAWVLMGIVSTLFIVGGNVEKLVCEPLANRQLFKVLHTPFLVHPSKKNFLPGLLFQNPNIDLTLGSMYRQCHENNGLYHALQLETMFNINSFLNRTVYNKDLAQVFESVQVDLQDITLLEQAGRDNLINFANSGIGQIDYEAHLTEVIRELCLFVCLFVCLFVCLQPRGALENALKGHASSIRQIHRDQVVPLEQAMVITPSTSRTHTIRINNYQLCIGANVKVAVTGNFTNIMFQQLLIFTFVICIMDFCVYLLRVFLHVYFSLQLTAEVAQCKPISNIVDSMEIVGCSFIVDSVNTFWFGLGGCSILLIPSIIFSVKLAKYYRRMDTEDVFEDMGNTGNQGDQRCDGNLTVVRYELCPPNVHACMERN
;
A
#
# COMPACT_ATOMS: atom_id res chain seq x y z
N SER A 1 -21.99 -6.40 -5.12
CA SER A 1 -22.38 -6.31 -3.69
C SER A 1 -22.99 -7.60 -3.13
N PRO A 2 -22.30 -8.76 -3.18
CA PRO A 2 -22.54 -9.86 -2.25
C PRO A 2 -21.63 -9.96 -0.98
N PRO A 3 -20.52 -9.21 -0.75
CA PRO A 3 -19.62 -9.55 0.36
C PRO A 3 -20.15 -9.14 1.76
N ALA A 4 -21.05 -8.15 1.84
CA ALA A 4 -21.50 -7.60 3.12
C ALA A 4 -22.34 -8.62 3.92
N SER A 5 -23.17 -9.41 3.23
CA SER A 5 -23.97 -10.49 3.86
C SER A 5 -23.09 -11.63 4.39
N CYS A 6 -21.93 -11.85 3.75
CA CYS A 6 -20.96 -12.86 4.13
C CYS A 6 -20.07 -12.43 5.30
N LEU A 7 -19.61 -11.18 5.30
CA LEU A 7 -18.95 -10.58 6.45
C LEU A 7 -19.90 -10.54 7.65
N LEU A 8 -21.19 -10.21 7.46
CA LEU A 8 -22.18 -10.29 8.54
C LEU A 8 -22.33 -11.70 9.13
N LEU A 9 -22.29 -12.77 8.32
CA LEU A 9 -22.30 -14.16 8.80
C LEU A 9 -21.01 -14.56 9.55
N LEU A 10 -19.87 -13.95 9.19
CA LEU A 10 -18.58 -14.12 9.89
C LEU A 10 -18.49 -13.26 11.17
N ASP A 11 -19.06 -12.05 11.17
CA ASP A 11 -19.01 -11.04 12.25
C ASP A 11 -20.25 -10.98 13.14
N PHE A 12 -21.26 -11.85 12.96
CA PHE A 12 -22.42 -11.88 13.86
C PHE A 12 -21.94 -12.04 15.31
N PRO A 13 -22.08 -11.02 16.18
CA PRO A 13 -21.64 -11.14 17.55
C PRO A 13 -22.54 -12.17 18.21
N VAL A 14 -21.92 -13.17 18.83
CA VAL A 14 -22.58 -14.05 19.77
C VAL A 14 -23.15 -13.15 20.87
N ARG A 15 -24.47 -12.94 20.88
CA ARG A 15 -25.14 -12.35 22.04
C ARG A 15 -25.23 -13.44 23.11
N SER A 16 -24.09 -13.74 23.73
CA SER A 16 -23.96 -14.57 24.92
C SER A 16 -23.61 -13.66 26.10
N ASP A 17 -24.42 -13.76 27.15
CA ASP A 17 -24.25 -13.31 28.54
C ASP A 17 -23.18 -12.22 28.83
N PRO A 18 -23.56 -11.03 29.38
CA PRO A 18 -22.67 -9.86 29.54
C PRO A 18 -21.38 -10.04 30.38
N ARG A 19 -21.09 -11.23 30.93
CA ARG A 19 -20.00 -11.45 31.90
C ARG A 19 -18.73 -12.09 31.35
N ARG A 20 -18.65 -12.44 30.06
CA ARG A 20 -17.41 -12.95 29.43
C ARG A 20 -17.20 -12.40 28.02
N GLN A 21 -16.86 -11.11 27.92
CA GLN A 21 -16.25 -10.53 26.73
C GLN A 21 -14.80 -11.02 26.61
N ARG A 22 -14.56 -12.05 25.79
CA ARG A 22 -13.30 -12.11 25.04
C ARG A 22 -13.59 -11.43 23.72
N THR A 23 -12.97 -10.28 23.51
CA THR A 23 -12.87 -9.66 22.18
C THR A 23 -12.42 -10.72 21.17
N PRO A 24 -13.00 -10.75 19.94
CA PRO A 24 -12.38 -11.50 18.87
C PRO A 24 -10.91 -11.06 18.78
N PRO A 25 -9.95 -12.00 18.59
CA PRO A 25 -8.56 -11.61 18.41
C PRO A 25 -8.50 -10.58 17.27
N PRO A 26 -7.69 -9.52 17.39
CA PRO A 26 -7.53 -8.57 16.31
C PRO A 26 -7.13 -9.36 15.05
N VAL A 27 -7.84 -9.12 13.94
CA VAL A 27 -7.41 -9.63 12.64
C VAL A 27 -6.07 -8.98 12.38
N GLU A 28 -4.98 -9.72 12.59
CA GLU A 28 -3.64 -9.26 12.30
C GLU A 28 -3.62 -8.86 10.81
N PRO A 29 -3.32 -7.59 10.48
CA PRO A 29 -3.24 -7.16 9.10
C PRO A 29 -2.17 -8.01 8.41
N LEU A 30 -2.48 -8.57 7.24
CA LEU A 30 -1.47 -9.28 6.44
C LEU A 30 -0.37 -8.28 6.07
N ASP A 31 0.82 -8.47 6.64
CA ASP A 31 2.02 -7.74 6.26
C ASP A 31 2.72 -8.48 5.13
N PHE A 32 2.78 -7.84 3.96
CA PHE A 32 3.45 -8.36 2.77
C PHE A 32 4.89 -7.85 2.65
N GLY A 33 5.37 -7.07 3.62
CA GLY A 33 6.67 -6.43 3.60
C GLY A 33 6.81 -5.37 2.49
N PHE A 34 7.99 -4.76 2.45
CA PHE A 34 8.35 -3.77 1.44
C PHE A 34 9.24 -4.42 0.37
N VAL A 35 8.96 -4.11 -0.89
CA VAL A 35 9.86 -4.49 -2.00
C VAL A 35 11.23 -3.84 -1.73
N PRO A 36 12.34 -4.60 -1.83
CA PRO A 36 13.68 -4.05 -1.59
C PRO A 36 13.98 -2.91 -2.57
N ALA A 37 14.01 -1.68 -2.05
CA ALA A 37 14.31 -0.50 -2.85
C ALA A 37 15.80 -0.48 -3.24
N ALA A 38 16.07 -0.17 -4.50
CA ALA A 38 17.44 0.07 -4.96
C ALA A 38 17.86 1.49 -4.56
N VAL A 39 19.06 1.64 -4.01
CA VAL A 39 19.67 2.95 -3.78
C VAL A 39 20.52 3.30 -5.00
N TYR A 40 20.29 4.49 -5.56
CA TYR A 40 21.02 5.00 -6.71
C TYR A 40 22.00 6.10 -6.27
N ASP A 41 23.21 6.06 -6.81
CA ASP A 41 24.32 6.96 -6.44
C ASP A 41 24.22 8.33 -7.14
N THR A 42 23.55 8.40 -8.30
CA THR A 42 23.54 9.61 -9.13
C THR A 42 22.55 10.64 -8.58
N HIS A 43 23.09 11.80 -8.22
CA HIS A 43 22.32 13.01 -7.96
C HIS A 43 22.55 14.00 -9.10
N ALA A 44 21.63 14.04 -10.06
CA ALA A 44 21.69 14.93 -11.22
C ALA A 44 21.30 16.37 -10.85
N TYR A 45 22.16 17.01 -10.06
CA TYR A 45 22.04 18.41 -9.64
C TYR A 45 23.40 19.10 -9.81
N TYR A 46 23.38 20.32 -10.33
CA TYR A 46 24.56 21.15 -10.47
C TYR A 46 24.27 22.59 -10.05
N GLU A 47 25.15 23.11 -9.22
CA GLU A 47 25.16 24.51 -8.83
C GLU A 47 26.50 25.13 -9.25
N PRO A 48 26.49 26.13 -10.16
CA PRO A 48 27.72 26.69 -10.71
C PRO A 48 28.54 27.51 -9.71
N GLY A 49 28.01 27.84 -8.53
CA GLY A 49 28.69 28.68 -7.55
C GLY A 49 28.95 30.09 -8.11
N ALA A 50 30.12 30.67 -7.83
CA ALA A 50 30.42 32.07 -8.17
C ALA A 50 30.44 32.36 -9.68
N ILE A 51 30.84 31.41 -10.53
CA ILE A 51 30.84 31.59 -12.00
C ILE A 51 29.40 31.70 -12.55
N GLY A 52 28.40 31.23 -11.81
CA GLY A 52 26.99 31.32 -12.19
C GLY A 52 26.52 32.77 -12.43
N ILE A 53 27.11 33.75 -11.74
CA ILE A 53 26.82 35.17 -11.98
C ILE A 53 27.17 35.56 -13.42
N LEU A 54 28.30 35.06 -13.95
CA LEU A 54 28.72 35.32 -15.32
C LEU A 54 27.81 34.62 -16.32
N PHE A 55 27.36 33.40 -16.02
CA PHE A 55 26.42 32.66 -16.86
C PHE A 55 25.11 33.43 -17.01
N HIS A 56 24.56 33.96 -15.91
CA HIS A 56 23.35 34.79 -15.95
C HIS A 56 23.51 36.08 -16.76
N VAL A 57 24.67 36.75 -16.69
CA VAL A 57 24.93 37.94 -17.53
C VAL A 57 24.91 37.58 -19.01
N VAL A 58 25.52 36.46 -19.38
CA VAL A 58 25.57 36.00 -20.77
C VAL A 58 24.20 35.54 -21.25
N HIS A 59 23.44 34.82 -20.43
CA HIS A 59 22.05 34.48 -20.73
C HIS A 59 21.20 35.74 -20.92
N ALA A 60 21.32 36.74 -20.04
CA ALA A 60 20.62 38.01 -20.19
C ALA A 60 20.95 38.69 -21.52
N PHE A 61 22.22 38.71 -21.92
CA PHE A 61 22.61 39.19 -23.24
C PHE A 61 21.96 38.38 -24.37
N LEU A 62 21.98 37.05 -24.29
CA LEU A 62 21.34 36.18 -25.31
C LEU A 62 19.82 36.35 -25.35
N TYR A 63 19.14 36.67 -24.25
CA TYR A 63 17.72 37.03 -24.24
C TYR A 63 17.45 38.38 -24.92
N VAL A 64 18.38 39.33 -24.86
CA VAL A 64 18.29 40.59 -25.62
C VAL A 64 18.48 40.33 -27.11
N VAL A 65 19.44 39.47 -27.49
CA VAL A 65 19.69 39.08 -28.88
C VAL A 65 18.52 38.29 -29.47
N GLN A 66 18.00 37.32 -28.72
CA GLN A 66 16.90 36.46 -29.12
C GLN A 66 15.84 36.42 -28.01
N PRO A 67 14.85 37.33 -28.04
CA PRO A 67 13.76 37.36 -27.07
C PRO A 67 12.62 36.41 -27.43
N ASN A 68 12.60 35.87 -28.66
CA ASN A 68 11.49 35.06 -29.14
C ASN A 68 11.50 33.66 -28.50
N THR A 69 10.30 33.13 -28.25
CA THR A 69 10.13 31.76 -27.71
C THR A 69 10.49 30.69 -28.73
N PHE A 70 10.82 29.49 -28.25
CA PHE A 70 11.24 28.36 -29.08
C PHE A 70 10.24 28.04 -30.22
N PRO A 71 10.68 28.08 -31.50
CA PRO A 71 9.79 28.01 -32.65
C PRO A 71 9.49 26.55 -33.04
N LYS A 72 8.78 25.84 -32.15
CA LYS A 72 8.45 24.41 -32.30
C LYS A 72 7.89 24.07 -33.69
N ASP A 73 6.86 24.78 -34.12
CA ASP A 73 6.14 24.47 -35.37
C ASP A 73 6.98 24.72 -36.61
N LEU A 74 7.92 25.68 -36.54
CA LEU A 74 8.84 25.97 -37.64
C LEU A 74 9.84 24.82 -37.81
N ILE A 75 10.43 24.35 -36.71
CA ILE A 75 11.40 23.24 -36.71
C ILE A 75 10.74 21.96 -37.22
N VAL A 76 9.54 21.64 -36.74
CA VAL A 76 8.79 20.46 -37.18
C VAL A 76 8.54 20.49 -38.69
N LYS A 77 8.11 21.64 -39.23
CA LYS A 77 7.83 21.80 -40.67
C LYS A 77 9.09 21.67 -41.53
N VAL A 78 10.20 22.27 -41.10
CA VAL A 78 11.49 22.19 -41.83
C VAL A 78 11.98 20.75 -41.90
N ILE A 79 11.90 20.00 -40.80
CA ILE A 79 12.32 18.58 -40.76
C ILE A 79 11.40 17.73 -41.65
N GLN A 80 10.07 17.90 -41.57
CA GLN A 80 9.12 17.13 -42.37
C GLN A 80 9.22 17.39 -43.88
N GLN A 81 9.56 18.62 -44.29
CA GLN A 81 9.72 18.99 -45.71
C GLN A 81 11.06 18.53 -46.31
N ASN A 82 11.88 17.77 -45.56
CA ASN A 82 13.11 17.10 -46.01
C ASN A 82 14.07 18.01 -46.82
N MET A 83 14.17 19.29 -46.43
CA MET A 83 14.95 20.34 -47.10
C MET A 83 14.67 20.53 -48.62
N GLY A 84 13.59 19.94 -49.15
CA GLY A 84 13.24 19.93 -50.58
C GLY A 84 12.66 21.23 -51.14
N GLY A 85 12.63 22.30 -50.33
CA GLY A 85 12.12 23.61 -50.71
C GLY A 85 11.34 24.26 -49.58
N ILE A 86 12.05 24.91 -48.65
CA ILE A 86 11.43 25.72 -47.60
C ILE A 86 10.66 26.87 -48.26
N LYS A 87 9.37 26.99 -47.97
CA LYS A 87 8.53 28.07 -48.52
C LYS A 87 9.08 29.44 -48.08
N ILE A 88 8.98 30.44 -48.95
CA ILE A 88 9.42 31.83 -48.67
C ILE A 88 8.83 32.40 -47.38
N GLU A 89 7.59 32.05 -47.04
CA GLU A 89 6.96 32.46 -45.79
C GLU A 89 7.63 31.87 -44.52
N GLU A 90 8.15 30.65 -44.61
CA GLU A 90 8.85 29.98 -43.51
C GLU A 90 10.24 30.59 -43.31
N TRP A 91 10.94 30.92 -44.40
CA TRP A 91 12.19 31.69 -44.36
C TRP A 91 12.02 33.04 -43.68
N ARG A 92 10.93 33.78 -43.98
CA ARG A 92 10.66 35.07 -43.35
C ARG A 92 10.49 34.94 -41.82
N LYS A 93 9.83 33.88 -41.36
CA LYS A 93 9.67 33.60 -39.92
C LYS A 93 11.00 33.24 -39.26
N TRP A 94 11.84 32.47 -39.94
CA TRP A 94 13.16 32.09 -39.41
C TRP A 94 14.11 33.30 -39.33
N ILE A 95 14.11 34.17 -40.34
CA ILE A 95 14.88 35.42 -40.34
C ILE A 95 14.41 36.35 -39.22
N TYR A 96 13.10 36.45 -38.97
CA TYR A 96 12.57 37.27 -37.88
C TYR A 96 12.95 36.69 -36.50
N TYR A 97 12.96 35.36 -36.38
CA TYR A 97 13.47 34.69 -35.20
C TYR A 97 14.95 35.05 -35.02
N GLU A 98 15.83 34.75 -35.96
CA GLU A 98 17.28 34.98 -35.86
C GLU A 98 17.74 36.44 -36.04
N ALA A 99 16.83 37.42 -36.05
CA ALA A 99 17.14 38.80 -36.44
C ALA A 99 18.28 39.41 -35.62
N GLY A 100 18.29 39.22 -34.29
CA GLY A 100 19.36 39.75 -33.45
C GLY A 100 20.71 39.08 -33.69
N PHE A 101 20.73 37.76 -33.91
CA PHE A 101 21.96 37.04 -34.28
C PHE A 101 22.49 37.52 -35.62
N LEU A 102 21.63 37.75 -36.61
CA LEU A 102 22.00 38.29 -37.92
C LEU A 102 22.60 39.70 -37.80
N ILE A 103 21.97 40.58 -37.02
CA ILE A 103 22.50 41.94 -36.78
C ILE A 103 23.89 41.86 -36.14
N CYS A 104 24.04 41.11 -35.04
CA CYS A 104 25.34 40.95 -34.37
C CYS A 104 26.40 40.31 -35.28
N ALA A 105 26.02 39.30 -36.08
CA ALA A 105 26.91 38.66 -37.04
C ALA A 105 27.38 39.65 -38.12
N THR A 106 26.49 40.48 -38.66
CA THR A 106 26.88 41.51 -39.65
C THR A 106 27.84 42.54 -39.05
N LEU A 107 27.63 42.97 -37.80
CA LEU A 107 28.55 43.86 -37.09
C LEU A 107 29.92 43.19 -36.84
N GLY A 108 29.93 41.91 -36.46
CA GLY A 108 31.15 41.13 -36.29
C GLY A 108 31.94 40.97 -37.59
N ILE A 109 31.27 40.62 -38.69
CA ILE A 109 31.88 40.52 -40.02
C ILE A 109 32.42 41.88 -40.48
N LEU A 110 31.66 42.95 -40.27
CA LEU A 110 32.09 44.31 -40.61
C LEU A 110 33.34 44.71 -39.81
N PHE A 111 33.44 44.35 -38.54
CA PHE A 111 34.67 44.53 -37.76
C PHE A 111 35.84 43.73 -38.37
N VAL A 112 35.63 42.45 -38.66
CA VAL A 112 36.65 41.55 -39.23
C VAL A 112 37.21 42.08 -40.55
N VAL A 113 36.37 42.68 -41.39
CA VAL A 113 36.76 43.23 -42.70
C VAL A 113 37.33 44.64 -42.58
N LEU A 114 36.72 45.53 -41.81
CA LEU A 114 37.15 46.92 -41.72
C LEU A 114 38.43 47.10 -40.91
N THR A 115 38.67 46.33 -39.85
CA THR A 115 39.87 46.46 -39.03
C THR A 115 41.18 46.31 -39.83
N PRO A 116 41.39 45.29 -40.69
CA PRO A 116 42.61 45.20 -41.49
C PRO A 116 42.72 46.29 -42.57
N ILE A 117 41.59 46.74 -43.14
CA ILE A 117 41.57 47.88 -44.08
C ILE A 117 42.03 49.16 -43.36
N ILE A 118 41.43 49.46 -42.21
CA ILE A 118 41.80 50.61 -41.36
C ILE A 118 43.26 50.49 -40.93
N ALA A 119 43.74 49.30 -40.57
CA ALA A 119 45.13 49.07 -40.20
C ALA A 119 46.09 49.38 -41.36
N THR A 120 45.74 48.95 -42.58
CA THR A 120 46.54 49.20 -43.79
C THR A 120 46.55 50.68 -44.13
N CYS A 121 45.38 51.33 -44.13
CA CYS A 121 45.26 52.78 -44.33
C CYS A 121 46.04 53.55 -43.25
N PHE A 122 45.92 53.16 -41.98
CA PHE A 122 46.64 53.78 -40.88
C PHE A 122 48.16 53.61 -41.03
N CYS A 123 48.62 52.43 -41.47
CA CYS A 123 50.04 52.16 -41.73
C CYS A 123 50.57 53.04 -42.87
N VAL A 124 49.88 53.09 -44.02
CA VAL A 124 50.27 53.91 -45.17
C VAL A 124 50.23 55.40 -44.83
N CYS A 125 49.13 55.89 -44.23
CA CYS A 125 49.03 57.28 -43.78
C CYS A 125 50.15 57.65 -42.81
N ARG A 126 50.53 56.73 -41.91
CA ARG A 126 51.64 56.94 -40.98
C ARG A 126 53.00 56.96 -41.68
N CYS A 127 53.21 56.14 -42.70
CA CYS A 127 54.41 56.18 -43.53
C CYS A 127 54.50 57.49 -44.34
N CYS A 128 53.37 58.08 -44.71
CA CYS A 128 53.27 59.41 -45.33
C CYS A 128 53.19 60.56 -44.30
N GLU A 129 53.78 60.38 -43.11
CA GLU A 129 53.81 61.35 -42.00
C GLU A 129 52.44 61.78 -41.43
N ASN A 130 51.31 61.25 -41.89
CA ASN A 130 49.98 61.53 -41.32
C ASN A 130 49.60 60.58 -40.17
N CYS A 131 48.43 60.73 -39.54
CA CYS A 131 47.94 59.84 -38.47
C CYS A 131 48.92 59.66 -37.27
N GLY A 132 49.62 60.74 -36.91
CA GLY A 132 50.63 60.74 -35.83
C GLY A 132 51.99 60.16 -36.26
N GLY A 133 52.24 60.04 -37.56
CA GLY A 133 53.54 59.75 -38.17
C GLY A 133 54.51 60.94 -38.09
N GLU A 134 53.99 62.16 -38.29
CA GLU A 134 54.72 63.42 -38.15
C GLU A 134 55.24 63.57 -36.72
N MET A 135 56.57 63.50 -36.57
CA MET A 135 57.28 63.67 -35.30
C MET A 135 57.42 65.16 -34.94
N HIS A 136 56.29 65.87 -35.02
CA HIS A 136 56.15 67.28 -34.71
C HIS A 136 55.03 67.49 -33.67
N GLN A 137 55.30 68.28 -32.63
CA GLN A 137 54.32 68.55 -31.56
C GLN A 137 54.02 70.04 -31.42
N ARG A 138 52.76 70.40 -31.74
CA ARG A 138 52.19 71.72 -31.46
C ARG A 138 51.87 71.87 -29.97
N GLN A 139 52.43 72.88 -29.31
CA GLN A 139 52.13 73.16 -27.90
C GLN A 139 50.71 73.75 -27.77
N ARG A 140 49.83 73.10 -27.01
CA ARG A 140 48.51 73.64 -26.63
C ARG A 140 48.51 74.02 -25.16
N LYS A 141 48.09 75.25 -24.85
CA LYS A 141 48.20 75.90 -23.53
C LYS A 141 47.24 75.39 -22.44
N ASN A 142 46.60 74.24 -22.60
CA ASN A 142 45.83 73.58 -21.53
C ASN A 142 45.48 72.15 -21.94
N ALA A 143 46.03 71.16 -21.24
CA ALA A 143 45.53 69.80 -21.25
C ALA A 143 45.74 69.21 -19.86
N ASP A 144 44.80 69.49 -18.96
CA ASP A 144 44.72 68.81 -17.67
C ASP A 144 44.48 67.31 -17.88
N CYS A 145 45.14 66.56 -17.00
CA CYS A 145 45.40 65.14 -17.05
C CYS A 145 44.11 64.30 -16.92
N GLN A 146 43.67 63.66 -18.01
CA GLN A 146 42.83 62.45 -17.92
C GLN A 146 43.60 61.25 -18.47
N ARG A 147 44.41 60.64 -17.59
CA ARG A 147 45.05 59.35 -17.82
C ARG A 147 44.09 58.26 -17.34
N GLY A 148 43.22 57.79 -18.24
CA GLY A 148 42.27 56.71 -17.96
C GLY A 148 42.97 55.36 -17.89
N PHE A 149 42.68 54.59 -16.83
CA PHE A 149 43.10 53.20 -16.68
C PHE A 149 42.09 52.29 -17.41
N TYR A 150 42.54 51.46 -18.35
CA TYR A 150 41.66 50.65 -19.20
C TYR A 150 41.11 49.42 -18.47
N THR A 151 39.79 49.21 -18.54
CA THR A 151 39.00 48.11 -17.95
C THR A 151 39.13 46.76 -18.69
N ALA A 152 40.05 46.64 -19.65
CA ALA A 152 40.20 45.46 -20.50
C ALA A 152 40.69 44.19 -19.75
N SER A 153 41.25 44.33 -18.55
CA SER A 153 41.69 43.21 -17.70
C SER A 153 40.54 42.33 -17.20
N VAL A 154 39.33 42.89 -17.03
CA VAL A 154 38.17 42.15 -16.52
C VAL A 154 37.68 41.10 -17.52
N GLY A 155 37.67 41.43 -18.82
CA GLY A 155 37.24 40.47 -19.86
C GLY A 155 38.19 39.28 -20.01
N VAL A 156 39.50 39.49 -19.84
CA VAL A 156 40.51 38.42 -19.85
C VAL A 156 40.27 37.45 -18.69
N LEU A 157 39.96 37.97 -17.49
CA LEU A 157 39.67 37.15 -16.32
C LEU A 157 38.41 36.31 -16.54
N ILE A 158 37.33 36.91 -17.06
CA ILE A 158 36.07 36.21 -17.39
C ILE A 158 36.34 35.04 -18.34
N ALA A 159 37.05 35.29 -19.43
CA ALA A 159 37.36 34.26 -20.41
C ALA A 159 38.33 33.18 -19.86
N TYR A 160 39.32 33.56 -19.04
CA TYR A 160 40.19 32.58 -18.39
C TYR A 160 39.41 31.66 -17.44
N VAL A 161 38.57 32.23 -16.58
CA VAL A 161 37.73 31.47 -15.63
C VAL A 161 36.79 30.53 -16.37
N ALA A 162 36.16 30.99 -17.45
CA ALA A 162 35.29 30.17 -18.29
C ALA A 162 36.05 29.00 -18.96
N ASN A 163 37.25 29.26 -19.50
CA ASN A 163 38.08 28.23 -20.10
C ASN A 163 38.52 27.16 -19.08
N HIS A 164 38.90 27.60 -17.88
CA HIS A 164 39.32 26.72 -16.80
C HIS A 164 38.16 25.92 -16.21
N ASN A 165 36.95 26.48 -16.16
CA ASN A 165 35.76 25.77 -15.69
C ASN A 165 35.48 24.51 -16.51
N ILE A 166 35.56 24.57 -17.85
CA ILE A 166 35.37 23.39 -18.71
C ILE A 166 36.33 22.25 -18.32
N SER A 167 37.63 22.55 -18.17
CA SER A 167 38.64 21.54 -17.76
C SER A 167 38.32 20.96 -16.39
N ASN A 168 37.86 21.77 -15.44
CA ASN A 168 37.47 21.30 -14.11
C ASN A 168 36.24 20.38 -14.18
N GLN A 169 35.25 20.71 -15.00
CA GLN A 169 34.01 19.93 -15.12
C GLN A 169 34.14 18.64 -15.92
N ILE A 170 35.24 18.40 -16.66
CA ILE A 170 35.49 17.10 -17.31
C ILE A 170 35.63 15.98 -16.27
N LYS A 171 36.23 16.26 -15.11
CA LYS A 171 36.29 15.29 -14.00
C LYS A 171 34.89 14.97 -13.47
N SER A 172 34.05 16.00 -13.30
CA SER A 172 32.64 15.85 -12.91
C SER A 172 31.84 15.04 -13.95
N THR A 173 32.09 15.27 -15.25
CA THR A 173 31.47 14.54 -16.36
C THR A 173 31.78 13.05 -16.28
N ARG A 174 33.06 12.68 -16.04
CA ARG A 174 33.47 11.28 -15.85
C ARG A 174 32.75 10.64 -14.66
N ARG A 175 32.63 11.39 -13.55
CA ARG A 175 31.88 10.93 -12.37
C ARG A 175 30.41 10.66 -12.71
N PHE A 176 29.72 11.61 -13.35
CA PHE A 176 28.33 11.44 -13.77
C PHE A 176 28.13 10.24 -14.68
N ILE A 177 28.97 10.07 -15.70
CA ILE A 177 28.89 8.91 -16.60
C ILE A 177 29.03 7.62 -15.80
N ASN A 178 30.05 7.52 -14.93
CA ASN A 178 30.31 6.31 -14.16
C ASN A 178 29.19 5.99 -13.15
N THR A 179 28.64 6.98 -12.45
CA THR A 179 27.53 6.76 -11.50
C THR A 179 26.24 6.42 -12.23
N ASN A 180 25.91 7.08 -13.34
CA ASN A 180 24.71 6.76 -14.12
C ASN A 180 24.78 5.33 -14.69
N ILE A 181 25.94 4.92 -15.21
CA ILE A 181 26.15 3.55 -15.71
C ILE A 181 26.02 2.54 -14.56
N ARG A 182 26.54 2.85 -13.38
CA ARG A 182 26.40 1.99 -12.19
C ARG A 182 24.94 1.87 -11.78
N ASP A 183 24.21 2.97 -11.72
CA ASP A 183 22.78 2.98 -11.36
C ASP A 183 21.94 2.19 -12.36
N LEU A 184 22.24 2.27 -13.66
CA LEU A 184 21.61 1.43 -14.67
C LEU A 184 21.89 -0.07 -14.46
N LYS A 185 23.11 -0.44 -14.03
CA LYS A 185 23.44 -1.83 -13.70
C LYS A 185 22.72 -2.28 -12.44
N THR A 186 22.66 -1.44 -11.41
CA THR A 186 21.90 -1.71 -10.18
C THR A 186 20.42 -1.90 -10.50
N PHE A 187 19.86 -1.03 -11.34
CA PHE A 187 18.49 -1.15 -11.85
C PHE A 187 18.27 -2.48 -12.57
N ALA A 188 19.15 -2.85 -13.50
CA ALA A 188 19.05 -4.09 -14.26
C ALA A 188 19.20 -5.34 -13.38
N ASN A 189 20.07 -5.32 -12.37
CA ASN A 189 20.32 -6.45 -11.49
C ASN A 189 19.24 -6.63 -10.41
N ASN A 190 18.66 -5.53 -9.90
CA ASN A 190 17.68 -5.58 -8.82
C ASN A 190 16.26 -5.84 -9.31
N THR A 191 15.92 -5.43 -10.54
CA THR A 191 14.56 -5.57 -11.07
C THR A 191 14.06 -7.03 -11.07
N PRO A 192 14.83 -8.05 -11.51
CA PRO A 192 14.38 -9.45 -11.44
C PRO A 192 14.11 -9.90 -10.00
N ALA A 193 15.00 -9.54 -9.06
CA ALA A 193 14.86 -9.87 -7.65
C ALA A 193 13.63 -9.18 -7.01
N GLN A 194 13.31 -7.94 -7.40
CA GLN A 194 12.10 -7.25 -6.95
C GLN A 194 10.82 -7.91 -7.47
N VAL A 195 10.81 -8.34 -8.74
CA VAL A 195 9.69 -9.09 -9.32
C VAL A 195 9.52 -10.44 -8.61
N GLU A 196 10.61 -11.18 -8.38
CA GLU A 196 10.58 -12.44 -7.65
C GLU A 196 10.05 -12.25 -6.21
N TYR A 197 10.57 -11.26 -5.48
CA TYR A 197 10.09 -10.92 -4.14
C TYR A 197 8.58 -10.64 -4.12
N MET A 198 8.09 -9.80 -5.03
CA MET A 198 6.67 -9.48 -5.14
C MET A 198 5.83 -10.75 -5.40
N THR A 199 6.28 -11.64 -6.29
CA THR A 199 5.57 -12.90 -6.54
C THR A 199 5.62 -13.86 -5.36
N ALA A 200 6.71 -13.88 -4.60
CA ALA A 200 6.86 -14.71 -3.42
C ALA A 200 5.89 -14.33 -2.29
N GLN A 201 5.46 -13.06 -2.22
CA GLN A 201 4.46 -12.61 -1.23
C GLN A 201 3.07 -13.23 -1.41
N TYR A 202 2.78 -13.80 -2.58
CA TYR A 202 1.58 -14.61 -2.76
C TYR A 202 1.53 -15.79 -1.78
N THR A 203 2.70 -16.37 -1.46
CA THR A 203 2.81 -17.49 -0.52
C THR A 203 2.35 -17.09 0.88
N THR A 204 2.59 -15.85 1.30
CA THR A 204 2.13 -15.31 2.58
C THR A 204 0.60 -15.30 2.67
N ALA A 205 -0.07 -14.77 1.63
CA ALA A 205 -1.53 -14.79 1.53
C ALA A 205 -2.08 -16.23 1.48
N LYS A 206 -1.46 -17.07 0.64
CA LYS A 206 -1.82 -18.48 0.50
C LYS A 206 -1.72 -19.23 1.83
N ASN A 207 -0.62 -19.08 2.56
CA ASN A 207 -0.41 -19.78 3.83
C ASN A 207 -1.42 -19.38 4.90
N LYS A 208 -1.86 -18.11 4.92
CA LYS A 208 -2.94 -17.68 5.82
C LYS A 208 -4.25 -18.39 5.50
N VAL A 209 -4.63 -18.46 4.21
CA VAL A 209 -5.84 -19.17 3.78
C VAL A 209 -5.73 -20.68 4.03
N LEU A 210 -4.56 -21.29 3.78
CA LEU A 210 -4.31 -22.70 4.10
C LEU A 210 -4.47 -23.00 5.58
N SER A 211 -3.94 -22.13 6.44
CA SER A 211 -4.10 -22.25 7.90
C SER A 211 -5.57 -22.20 8.33
N ASP A 212 -6.37 -21.29 7.75
CA ASP A 212 -7.80 -21.19 8.07
C ASP A 212 -8.58 -22.42 7.56
N LEU A 213 -8.23 -22.93 6.37
CA LEU A 213 -8.82 -24.15 5.80
C LEU A 213 -8.46 -25.42 6.60
N ASP A 214 -7.23 -25.53 7.10
CA ASP A 214 -6.81 -26.66 7.94
C ASP A 214 -7.52 -26.68 9.31
N ASN A 215 -7.95 -25.50 9.76
CA ASN A 215 -8.72 -25.28 10.99
C ASN A 215 -10.24 -25.16 10.74
N ILE A 216 -10.75 -25.62 9.59
CA ILE A 216 -12.18 -25.52 9.27
C ILE A 216 -13.08 -26.29 10.26
N GLY A 217 -12.60 -27.40 10.83
CA GLY A 217 -13.32 -28.16 11.86
C GLY A 217 -13.75 -27.29 13.06
N PRO A 218 -12.82 -26.67 13.80
CA PRO A 218 -13.18 -25.77 14.90
C PRO A 218 -13.82 -24.46 14.43
N LEU A 219 -13.41 -23.88 13.29
CA LEU A 219 -13.94 -22.58 12.83
C LEU A 219 -15.39 -22.66 12.34
N LEU A 220 -15.69 -23.65 11.48
CA LEU A 220 -17.02 -23.88 10.92
C LEU A 220 -17.82 -24.84 11.80
N GLY A 221 -17.28 -26.02 12.05
CA GLY A 221 -17.96 -27.04 12.84
C GLY A 221 -18.18 -26.65 14.29
N GLY A 222 -17.27 -25.88 14.91
CA GLY A 222 -17.48 -25.30 16.24
C GLY A 222 -18.56 -24.21 16.27
N ARG A 223 -18.66 -23.39 15.21
CA ARG A 223 -19.72 -22.38 15.08
C ARG A 223 -21.09 -23.03 14.84
N ILE A 224 -21.15 -24.09 14.05
CA ILE A 224 -22.34 -24.92 13.85
C ILE A 224 -22.78 -25.55 15.19
N HIS A 225 -21.84 -26.21 15.88
CA HIS A 225 -22.07 -26.81 17.20
C HIS A 225 -22.65 -25.79 18.18
N SER A 226 -22.02 -24.62 18.35
CA SER A 226 -22.49 -23.59 19.28
C SER A 226 -23.87 -23.02 18.97
N GLN A 227 -24.25 -22.92 17.68
CA GLN A 227 -25.60 -22.46 17.32
C GLN A 227 -26.66 -23.52 17.62
N LEU A 228 -26.36 -24.79 17.34
CA LEU A 228 -27.26 -25.92 17.58
C LEU A 228 -27.34 -26.32 19.05
N GLU A 229 -26.29 -26.05 19.81
CA GLU A 229 -26.21 -26.39 21.24
C GLU A 229 -27.42 -25.83 22.00
N LYS A 230 -27.88 -24.63 21.63
CA LYS A 230 -29.02 -23.93 22.24
C LYS A 230 -30.35 -24.67 22.11
N GLU A 231 -30.51 -25.49 21.08
CA GLU A 231 -31.76 -26.20 20.77
C GLU A 231 -31.63 -27.72 21.04
N VAL A 232 -30.48 -28.30 20.73
CA VAL A 232 -30.23 -29.75 20.82
C VAL A 232 -29.96 -30.18 22.26
N VAL A 233 -29.16 -29.46 23.03
CA VAL A 233 -28.80 -29.84 24.40
C VAL A 233 -30.01 -29.87 25.34
N PRO A 234 -30.92 -28.87 25.34
CA PRO A 234 -32.13 -28.91 26.17
C PRO A 234 -33.07 -30.07 25.79
N SER A 235 -33.12 -30.42 24.51
CA SER A 235 -33.93 -31.53 24.00
C SER A 235 -33.39 -32.88 24.48
N LEU A 236 -32.07 -33.09 24.43
CA LEU A 236 -31.41 -34.28 24.96
C LEU A 236 -31.53 -34.36 26.49
N ASP A 237 -31.40 -33.26 27.22
CA ASP A 237 -31.56 -33.22 28.68
C ASP A 237 -33.00 -33.60 29.09
N THR A 238 -33.99 -33.12 28.32
CA THR A 238 -35.40 -33.50 28.52
C THR A 238 -35.61 -35.00 28.33
N ALA A 239 -35.00 -35.60 27.29
CA ALA A 239 -35.07 -37.04 27.06
C ALA A 239 -34.37 -37.85 28.18
N LEU A 240 -33.23 -37.36 28.70
CA LEU A 240 -32.53 -37.98 29.82
C LEU A 240 -33.36 -37.92 31.11
N ARG A 241 -33.99 -36.78 31.40
CA ARG A 241 -34.93 -36.64 32.53
C ARG A 241 -36.14 -37.56 32.39
N MET A 242 -36.64 -37.77 31.17
CA MET A 242 -37.70 -38.73 30.91
C MET A 242 -37.25 -40.17 31.20
N ALA A 243 -36.03 -40.56 30.85
CA ALA A 243 -35.49 -41.87 31.20
C ALA A 243 -35.45 -42.09 32.73
N GLY A 244 -35.09 -41.06 33.50
CA GLY A 244 -35.18 -41.07 34.96
C GLY A 244 -36.62 -41.23 35.45
N ALA A 245 -37.56 -40.47 34.88
CA ALA A 245 -38.98 -40.54 35.22
C ALA A 245 -39.61 -41.92 34.93
N MET A 246 -39.19 -42.61 33.86
CA MET A 246 -39.63 -43.98 33.55
C MET A 246 -39.28 -44.95 34.68
N ARG A 247 -38.06 -44.85 35.23
CA ARG A 247 -37.61 -45.70 36.33
C ARG A 247 -38.35 -45.41 37.63
N GLU A 248 -38.53 -44.13 37.97
CA GLU A 248 -39.34 -43.71 39.13
C GLU A 248 -40.79 -44.19 39.01
N THR A 249 -41.37 -44.13 37.80
CA THR A 249 -42.76 -44.56 37.57
C THR A 249 -42.93 -46.06 37.74
N LYS A 250 -41.93 -46.86 37.34
CA LYS A 250 -41.92 -48.30 37.63
C LYS A 250 -41.92 -48.57 39.13
N GLU A 251 -40.97 -47.99 39.86
CA GLU A 251 -40.85 -48.18 41.31
C GLU A 251 -42.15 -47.78 42.04
N ALA A 252 -42.81 -46.71 41.59
CA ALA A 252 -44.10 -46.28 42.12
C ALA A 252 -45.25 -47.27 41.83
N LEU A 253 -45.34 -47.79 40.60
CA LEU A 253 -46.36 -48.77 40.21
C LEU A 253 -46.16 -50.13 40.90
N GLU A 254 -44.92 -50.58 41.10
CA GLU A 254 -44.62 -51.82 41.85
C GLU A 254 -45.08 -51.70 43.31
N ASN A 255 -44.82 -50.55 43.96
CA ASN A 255 -45.30 -50.29 45.31
C ASN A 255 -46.84 -50.28 45.39
N ILE A 256 -47.52 -49.63 44.45
CA ILE A 256 -48.99 -49.60 44.40
C ILE A 256 -49.56 -51.02 44.19
N SER A 257 -48.99 -51.79 43.25
CA SER A 257 -49.41 -53.16 42.97
C SER A 257 -49.28 -54.07 44.19
N SER A 258 -48.13 -54.01 44.87
CA SER A 258 -47.88 -54.80 46.08
C SER A 258 -48.81 -54.39 47.23
N SER A 259 -49.02 -53.08 47.43
CA SER A 259 -49.96 -52.60 48.46
C SER A 259 -51.42 -53.00 48.15
N LEU A 260 -51.85 -52.94 46.89
CA LEU A 260 -53.20 -53.32 46.49
C LEU A 260 -53.48 -54.82 46.72
N GLU A 261 -52.51 -55.68 46.41
CA GLU A 261 -52.61 -57.13 46.65
C GLU A 261 -52.77 -57.45 48.15
N VAL A 262 -51.96 -56.82 49.01
CA VAL A 262 -52.05 -56.96 50.48
C VAL A 262 -53.40 -56.46 51.00
N LEU A 263 -53.90 -55.34 50.47
CA LEU A 263 -55.19 -54.77 50.86
C LEU A 263 -56.38 -55.65 50.42
N GLN A 264 -56.37 -56.18 49.20
CA GLN A 264 -57.43 -57.07 48.69
C GLN A 264 -57.47 -58.40 49.44
N GLU A 265 -56.32 -59.04 49.64
CA GLU A 265 -56.24 -60.31 50.38
C GLU A 265 -56.60 -60.14 51.85
N GLY A 266 -56.07 -59.10 52.50
CA GLY A 266 -56.33 -58.80 53.90
C GLY A 266 -57.80 -58.43 54.15
N THR A 267 -58.42 -57.67 53.26
CA THR A 267 -59.85 -57.31 53.35
C THR A 267 -60.75 -58.52 53.14
N GLY A 268 -60.43 -59.41 52.19
CA GLY A 268 -61.16 -60.65 51.98
C GLY A 268 -61.11 -61.58 53.20
N LYS A 269 -59.93 -61.73 53.82
CA LYS A 269 -59.75 -62.48 55.08
C LYS A 269 -60.53 -61.86 56.23
N LEU A 270 -60.45 -60.54 56.40
CA LEU A 270 -61.18 -59.80 57.42
C LEU A 270 -62.70 -59.93 57.25
N GLN A 271 -63.19 -59.90 56.00
CA GLN A 271 -64.61 -60.05 55.69
C GLN A 271 -65.12 -61.43 56.08
N ALA A 272 -64.35 -62.48 55.77
CA ALA A 272 -64.67 -63.85 56.15
C ALA A 272 -64.67 -64.04 57.68
N SER A 273 -63.65 -63.53 58.38
CA SER A 273 -63.56 -63.60 59.84
C SER A 273 -64.69 -62.84 60.54
N LEU A 274 -65.01 -61.61 60.12
CA LEU A 274 -66.12 -60.83 60.70
C LEU A 274 -67.49 -61.45 60.38
N SER A 275 -67.68 -62.01 59.18
CA SER A 275 -68.92 -62.72 58.82
C SER A 275 -69.11 -64.00 59.64
N GLY A 276 -68.01 -64.74 59.88
CA GLY A 276 -68.00 -65.92 60.75
C GLY A 276 -68.36 -65.58 62.19
N GLU A 277 -67.74 -64.54 62.77
CA GLU A 277 -68.09 -64.07 64.11
C GLU A 277 -69.51 -63.54 64.21
N ARG A 278 -69.99 -62.82 63.19
CA ARG A 278 -71.38 -62.35 63.12
C ARG A 278 -72.36 -63.52 63.13
N ALA A 279 -72.11 -64.58 62.36
CA ALA A 279 -72.95 -65.78 62.35
C ALA A 279 -72.90 -66.52 63.70
N SER A 280 -71.71 -66.68 64.27
CA SER A 280 -71.50 -67.33 65.56
C SER A 280 -72.19 -66.58 66.70
N LEU A 281 -72.04 -65.25 66.74
CA LEU A 281 -72.70 -64.38 67.70
C LEU A 281 -74.23 -64.38 67.51
N SER A 282 -74.73 -64.42 66.28
CA SER A 282 -76.17 -64.58 65.99
C SER A 282 -76.72 -65.89 66.56
N ASN A 283 -75.97 -66.99 66.43
CA ASN A 283 -76.34 -68.29 66.98
C ASN A 283 -76.38 -68.24 68.51
N THR A 284 -75.35 -67.68 69.14
CA THR A 284 -75.28 -67.49 70.60
C THR A 284 -76.43 -66.64 71.13
N LEU A 285 -76.83 -65.58 70.41
CA LEU A 285 -77.97 -64.76 70.80
C LEU A 285 -79.32 -65.48 70.65
N SER A 286 -79.38 -66.53 69.81
CA SER A 286 -80.60 -67.31 69.56
C SER A 286 -80.81 -68.43 70.59
N ASP A 287 -79.93 -68.54 71.58
CA ASP A 287 -80.07 -69.44 72.72
C ASP A 287 -81.35 -69.11 73.54
N PRO A 288 -82.11 -70.12 74.03
CA PRO A 288 -83.28 -69.91 74.86
C PRO A 288 -83.05 -69.00 76.07
N ALA A 289 -81.83 -68.97 76.62
CA ALA A 289 -81.45 -68.08 77.72
C ALA A 289 -81.65 -66.59 77.39
N CYS A 290 -81.57 -66.19 76.12
CA CYS A 290 -81.83 -64.82 75.66
C CYS A 290 -83.32 -64.45 75.58
N THR A 291 -84.24 -65.38 75.83
CA THR A 291 -85.70 -65.10 75.92
C THR A 291 -86.21 -64.91 77.35
N ASN A 292 -85.38 -65.22 78.35
CA ASN A 292 -85.69 -65.00 79.77
C ASN A 292 -85.67 -63.51 80.12
N GLY A 293 -86.70 -63.04 80.82
CA GLY A 293 -87.02 -61.62 81.02
C GLY A 293 -85.92 -60.73 81.63
N ALA A 294 -84.92 -61.30 82.31
CA ALA A 294 -83.79 -60.55 82.89
C ALA A 294 -82.67 -60.22 81.89
N VAL A 295 -82.56 -60.93 80.76
CA VAL A 295 -81.42 -60.82 79.81
C VAL A 295 -81.86 -60.47 78.37
N SER A 296 -83.16 -60.55 78.08
CA SER A 296 -83.75 -60.31 76.76
C SER A 296 -83.41 -58.93 76.16
N HIS A 297 -83.40 -57.86 76.96
CA HIS A 297 -83.07 -56.51 76.48
C HIS A 297 -81.61 -56.39 75.97
N THR A 298 -80.68 -57.05 76.66
CA THR A 298 -79.26 -57.09 76.29
C THR A 298 -79.06 -57.83 74.98
N CYS A 299 -79.65 -59.02 74.84
CA CYS A 299 -79.52 -59.83 73.63
C CYS A 299 -80.15 -59.13 72.41
N ASN A 300 -81.26 -58.41 72.59
CA ASN A 300 -81.90 -57.66 71.52
C ASN A 300 -81.11 -56.40 71.09
N THR A 301 -80.48 -55.71 72.04
CA THR A 301 -79.58 -54.57 71.73
C THR A 301 -78.35 -55.03 70.95
N ILE A 302 -77.76 -56.17 71.30
CA ILE A 302 -76.63 -56.74 70.54
C ILE A 302 -77.09 -57.24 69.16
N ARG A 303 -78.31 -57.80 69.08
CA ARG A 303 -78.89 -58.25 67.81
C ARG A 303 -79.17 -57.11 66.84
N SER A 304 -79.59 -55.93 67.32
CA SER A 304 -79.83 -54.78 66.45
C SER A 304 -78.52 -54.20 65.89
N THR A 305 -77.44 -54.27 66.64
CA THR A 305 -76.12 -53.78 66.21
C THR A 305 -75.38 -54.79 65.33
N LEU A 306 -75.72 -56.09 65.34
CA LEU A 306 -75.05 -57.14 64.56
C LEU A 306 -74.90 -56.81 63.07
N SER A 307 -75.86 -56.06 62.52
CA SER A 307 -75.84 -55.60 61.13
C SER A 307 -74.66 -54.69 60.78
N GLN A 308 -74.13 -53.98 61.78
CA GLN A 308 -73.06 -53.00 61.68
C GLN A 308 -71.67 -53.64 61.81
N LEU A 309 -71.57 -54.92 62.17
CA LEU A 309 -70.32 -55.67 62.18
C LEU A 309 -70.00 -56.13 60.74
N GLY A 310 -69.29 -55.28 60.00
CA GLY A 310 -68.91 -55.48 58.61
C GLY A 310 -67.87 -54.45 58.14
N ILE A 311 -67.29 -54.68 56.97
CA ILE A 311 -66.28 -53.78 56.36
C ILE A 311 -66.99 -52.75 55.50
N SER A 312 -66.52 -51.49 55.55
CA SER A 312 -67.09 -50.41 54.73
C SER A 312 -66.34 -50.17 53.41
N ALA A 313 -65.03 -50.40 53.36
CA ALA A 313 -64.22 -50.23 52.16
C ALA A 313 -64.25 -51.47 51.26
N ASP A 314 -64.30 -51.27 49.95
CA ASP A 314 -64.35 -52.32 48.93
C ASP A 314 -63.20 -52.15 47.91
N PHE A 315 -62.02 -52.67 48.26
CA PHE A 315 -60.83 -52.63 47.41
C PHE A 315 -60.89 -53.56 46.19
N SER A 316 -61.96 -54.36 46.04
CA SER A 316 -62.16 -55.21 44.86
C SER A 316 -62.62 -54.42 43.62
N ARG A 317 -63.06 -53.17 43.82
CA ARG A 317 -63.51 -52.27 42.75
C ARG A 317 -62.40 -51.42 42.14
N LEU A 318 -61.19 -51.47 42.71
CA LEU A 318 -60.06 -50.71 42.21
C LEU A 318 -59.49 -51.36 40.93
N PRO A 319 -59.20 -50.57 39.88
CA PRO A 319 -58.69 -51.10 38.63
C PRO A 319 -57.26 -51.63 38.79
N ASP A 320 -56.98 -52.78 38.17
CA ASP A 320 -55.67 -53.42 38.19
C ASP A 320 -54.61 -52.56 37.48
N VAL A 321 -53.51 -52.29 38.17
CA VAL A 321 -52.36 -51.53 37.66
C VAL A 321 -51.34 -52.41 36.93
N SER A 322 -51.47 -53.74 37.00
CA SER A 322 -50.56 -54.71 36.37
C SER A 322 -50.39 -54.53 34.86
N PRO A 323 -51.44 -54.19 34.06
CA PRO A 323 -51.28 -53.95 32.62
C PRO A 323 -50.36 -52.75 32.32
N ALA A 324 -50.53 -51.65 33.07
CA ALA A 324 -49.69 -50.47 32.93
C ALA A 324 -48.25 -50.76 33.38
N LEU A 325 -48.07 -51.51 34.47
CA LEU A 325 -46.76 -51.95 34.95
C LEU A 325 -46.04 -52.86 33.95
N ALA A 326 -46.75 -53.78 33.29
CA ALA A 326 -46.20 -54.65 32.25
C ALA A 326 -45.73 -53.86 31.01
N ASN A 327 -46.48 -52.84 30.61
CA ASN A 327 -46.11 -51.95 29.52
C ASN A 327 -44.86 -51.13 29.87
N VAL A 328 -44.78 -50.55 31.08
CA VAL A 328 -43.60 -49.82 31.55
C VAL A 328 -42.36 -50.72 31.66
N ASN A 329 -42.52 -51.95 32.12
CA ASN A 329 -41.42 -52.94 32.15
C ASN A 329 -40.93 -53.29 30.74
N THR A 330 -41.81 -53.28 29.74
CA THR A 330 -41.42 -53.52 28.34
C THR A 330 -40.62 -52.36 27.76
N VAL A 331 -41.02 -51.12 28.08
CA VAL A 331 -40.31 -49.87 27.72
C VAL A 331 -38.91 -49.83 28.34
N LEU A 332 -38.79 -50.16 29.63
CA LEU A 332 -37.52 -50.13 30.37
C LEU A 332 -36.49 -51.19 29.95
N ARG A 333 -36.85 -52.14 29.06
CA ARG A 333 -35.86 -53.03 28.44
C ARG A 333 -34.89 -52.29 27.52
N THR A 334 -35.29 -51.12 27.02
CA THR A 334 -34.45 -50.27 26.18
C THR A 334 -33.80 -49.19 27.04
N ASP A 335 -32.46 -49.18 27.10
CA ASP A 335 -31.69 -48.21 27.87
C ASP A 335 -31.66 -46.84 27.15
N LEU A 336 -32.73 -46.06 27.38
CA LEU A 336 -32.88 -44.73 26.81
C LEU A 336 -31.74 -43.78 27.25
N SER A 337 -31.23 -43.93 28.47
CA SER A 337 -30.12 -43.11 28.98
C SER A 337 -28.86 -43.30 28.15
N ASN A 338 -28.50 -44.55 27.82
CA ASN A 338 -27.38 -44.85 26.95
C ASN A 338 -27.60 -44.32 25.52
N ILE A 339 -28.81 -44.46 24.96
CA ILE A 339 -29.15 -43.92 23.63
C ILE A 339 -29.02 -42.39 23.61
N VAL A 340 -29.49 -41.69 24.65
CA VAL A 340 -29.35 -40.22 24.76
C VAL A 340 -27.89 -39.81 24.95
N GLN A 341 -27.10 -40.57 25.71
CA GLN A 341 -25.66 -40.33 25.88
C GLN A 341 -24.89 -40.47 24.56
N LYS A 342 -25.25 -41.46 23.73
CA LYS A 342 -24.74 -41.57 22.35
C LYS A 342 -25.12 -40.37 21.50
N GLY A 343 -26.34 -39.83 21.68
CA GLY A 343 -26.78 -38.58 21.07
C GLY A 343 -25.88 -37.40 21.42
N TYR A 344 -25.48 -37.25 22.69
CA TYR A 344 -24.51 -36.24 23.12
C TYR A 344 -23.13 -36.42 22.48
N SER A 345 -22.62 -37.65 22.41
CA SER A 345 -21.34 -37.94 21.77
C SER A 345 -21.38 -37.63 20.27
N SER A 346 -22.43 -38.06 19.56
CA SER A 346 -22.63 -37.77 18.14
C SER A 346 -22.74 -36.27 17.86
N PHE A 347 -23.43 -35.52 18.73
CA PHE A 347 -23.52 -34.06 18.61
C PHE A 347 -22.17 -33.38 18.85
N ASN A 348 -21.40 -33.79 19.86
CA ASN A 348 -20.08 -33.21 20.14
C ASN A 348 -19.03 -33.53 19.07
N ASP A 349 -19.22 -34.60 18.29
CA ASP A 349 -18.37 -34.94 17.15
C ASP A 349 -18.65 -34.10 15.89
N THR A 350 -19.64 -33.19 15.92
CA THR A 350 -19.98 -32.30 14.80
C THR A 350 -18.76 -31.59 14.17
N PRO A 351 -17.80 -30.99 14.94
CA PRO A 351 -16.62 -30.37 14.34
C PRO A 351 -15.72 -31.33 13.57
N LYS A 352 -15.65 -32.59 14.00
CA LYS A 352 -14.87 -33.63 13.33
C LYS A 352 -15.59 -34.11 12.07
N LEU A 353 -16.90 -34.32 12.14
CA LEU A 353 -17.72 -34.70 10.99
C LEU A 353 -17.66 -33.64 9.88
N VAL A 354 -17.79 -32.36 10.25
CA VAL A 354 -17.66 -31.24 9.31
C VAL A 354 -16.27 -31.23 8.66
N LYS A 355 -15.20 -31.49 9.42
CA LYS A 355 -13.83 -31.59 8.85
C LYS A 355 -13.69 -32.74 7.85
N GLU A 356 -14.28 -33.90 8.13
CA GLU A 356 -14.23 -35.05 7.23
C GLU A 356 -15.06 -34.85 5.97
N GLN A 357 -16.29 -34.36 6.11
CA GLN A 357 -17.19 -34.11 4.98
C GLN A 357 -16.70 -32.97 4.07
N THR A 358 -16.05 -31.95 4.64
CA THR A 358 -15.48 -30.82 3.86
C THR A 358 -14.09 -31.12 3.28
N LYS A 359 -13.51 -32.30 3.54
CA LYS A 359 -12.14 -32.66 3.11
C LYS A 359 -11.91 -32.50 1.61
N ASN A 360 -12.87 -32.96 0.78
CA ASN A 360 -12.77 -32.87 -0.67
C ASN A 360 -12.82 -31.42 -1.17
N ILE A 361 -13.64 -30.58 -0.52
CA ILE A 361 -13.75 -29.15 -0.82
C ILE A 361 -12.45 -28.44 -0.47
N VAL A 362 -11.97 -28.64 0.76
CA VAL A 362 -10.69 -28.07 1.21
C VAL A 362 -9.57 -28.48 0.26
N SER A 363 -9.52 -29.74 -0.16
CA SER A 363 -8.55 -30.20 -1.15
C SER A 363 -8.68 -29.50 -2.51
N GLY A 364 -9.90 -29.30 -3.01
CA GLY A 364 -10.15 -28.57 -4.26
C GLY A 364 -9.70 -27.12 -4.19
N VAL A 365 -9.95 -26.45 -3.05
CA VAL A 365 -9.54 -25.06 -2.80
C VAL A 365 -8.02 -24.95 -2.69
N LYS A 366 -7.37 -25.91 -2.01
CA LYS A 366 -5.90 -25.99 -1.96
C LYS A 366 -5.30 -26.11 -3.36
N ALA A 367 -5.83 -27.00 -4.19
CA ALA A 367 -5.40 -27.18 -5.58
C ALA A 367 -5.63 -25.90 -6.42
N MET A 368 -6.71 -25.16 -6.17
CA MET A 368 -6.95 -23.87 -6.81
C MET A 368 -5.91 -22.82 -6.40
N LEU A 369 -5.60 -22.70 -5.11
CA LEU A 369 -4.55 -21.79 -4.62
C LEU A 369 -3.18 -22.15 -5.22
N ASP A 370 -2.89 -23.45 -5.37
CA ASP A 370 -1.68 -23.91 -6.09
C ASP A 370 -1.69 -23.47 -7.56
N LYS A 371 -2.80 -23.70 -8.27
CA LYS A 371 -2.96 -23.30 -9.68
C LYS A 371 -2.78 -21.78 -9.85
N ILE A 372 -3.37 -20.97 -8.99
CA ILE A 372 -3.21 -19.52 -9.04
C ILE A 372 -1.76 -19.11 -8.78
N GLY A 373 -1.08 -19.73 -7.80
CA GLY A 373 0.34 -19.51 -7.57
C GLY A 373 1.20 -19.82 -8.80
N THR A 374 0.89 -20.90 -9.52
CA THR A 374 1.59 -21.23 -10.77
C THR A 374 1.31 -20.21 -11.89
N GLU A 375 0.08 -19.72 -12.01
CA GLU A 375 -0.30 -18.71 -13.02
C GLU A 375 0.32 -17.34 -12.71
N ILE A 376 0.44 -16.94 -11.44
CA ILE A 376 1.17 -15.72 -11.03
C ILE A 376 2.65 -15.82 -11.41
N ASN A 377 3.28 -16.96 -11.12
CA ASN A 377 4.68 -17.20 -11.49
C ASN A 377 4.86 -17.22 -13.02
N ASN A 378 3.92 -17.82 -13.76
CA ASN A 378 3.93 -17.81 -15.22
C ASN A 378 3.72 -16.41 -15.79
N PHE A 379 2.85 -15.58 -15.19
CA PHE A 379 2.65 -14.19 -15.58
C PHE A 379 3.92 -13.36 -15.36
N ALA A 380 4.59 -13.54 -14.23
CA ALA A 380 5.88 -12.89 -13.96
C ALA A 380 6.95 -13.29 -14.99
N LYS A 381 6.99 -14.56 -15.40
CA LYS A 381 7.87 -15.06 -16.47
C LYS A 381 7.48 -14.62 -17.89
N MET A 382 6.22 -14.21 -18.10
CA MET A 382 5.75 -13.70 -19.39
C MET A 382 6.38 -12.34 -19.71
N PHE A 383 6.73 -11.57 -18.68
CA PHE A 383 7.64 -10.46 -18.88
C PHE A 383 9.03 -11.04 -19.17
N PRO A 384 9.63 -10.82 -20.35
CA PRO A 384 10.98 -11.27 -20.66
C PRO A 384 12.02 -10.40 -19.93
N VAL A 385 11.85 -10.21 -18.62
CA VAL A 385 12.67 -9.34 -17.78
C VAL A 385 14.08 -9.87 -17.79
N GLU A 386 14.31 -11.15 -17.50
CA GLU A 386 15.67 -11.70 -17.42
C GLU A 386 16.45 -11.58 -18.74
N SER A 387 15.86 -11.98 -19.87
CA SER A 387 16.55 -11.93 -21.17
C SER A 387 16.73 -10.50 -21.68
N SER A 388 15.73 -9.64 -21.49
CA SER A 388 15.81 -8.22 -21.88
C SER A 388 16.80 -7.46 -21.00
N LEU A 389 16.83 -7.71 -19.70
CA LEU A 389 17.77 -7.09 -18.77
C LEU A 389 19.18 -7.65 -18.94
N ALA A 390 19.35 -8.93 -19.27
CA ALA A 390 20.67 -9.48 -19.61
C ALA A 390 21.24 -8.79 -20.86
N ASN A 391 20.44 -8.65 -21.92
CA ASN A 391 20.82 -7.91 -23.13
C ASN A 391 21.11 -6.44 -22.82
N PHE A 392 20.30 -5.81 -21.96
CA PHE A 392 20.50 -4.44 -21.51
C PHE A 392 21.80 -4.26 -20.72
N THR A 393 22.11 -5.18 -19.80
CA THR A 393 23.37 -5.19 -19.04
C THR A 393 24.58 -5.39 -19.96
N ILE A 394 24.47 -6.25 -20.99
CA ILE A 394 25.51 -6.39 -22.03
C ILE A 394 25.68 -5.08 -22.80
N PHE A 395 24.58 -4.44 -23.20
CA PHE A 395 24.59 -3.15 -23.88
C PHE A 395 25.26 -2.06 -23.03
N ILE A 396 24.93 -1.98 -21.73
CA ILE A 396 25.55 -1.05 -20.78
C ILE A 396 27.04 -1.34 -20.63
N ASN A 397 27.44 -2.60 -20.48
CA ASN A 397 28.85 -2.98 -20.34
C ASN A 397 29.67 -2.62 -21.59
N ASN A 398 29.12 -2.88 -22.77
CA ASN A 398 29.75 -2.50 -24.04
C ASN A 398 29.82 -0.99 -24.20
N GLY A 399 28.74 -0.28 -23.84
CA GLY A 399 28.69 1.18 -23.80
C GLY A 399 29.74 1.78 -22.86
N GLN A 400 29.86 1.24 -21.64
CA GLN A 400 30.86 1.65 -20.66
C GLN A 400 32.27 1.47 -21.19
N LYS A 401 32.62 0.28 -21.69
CA LYS A 401 33.95 0.02 -22.29
C LYS A 401 34.25 1.00 -23.42
N LYS A 402 33.26 1.28 -24.27
CA LYS A 402 33.40 2.24 -25.38
C LYS A 402 33.64 3.65 -24.85
N ILE A 403 32.90 4.11 -23.85
CA ILE A 403 33.08 5.43 -23.25
C ILE A 403 34.42 5.54 -22.53
N GLU A 404 34.82 4.53 -21.76
CA GLU A 404 36.12 4.49 -21.08
C GLU A 404 37.29 4.57 -22.08
N SER A 405 37.16 3.94 -23.24
CA SER A 405 38.16 4.05 -24.32
C SER A 405 38.29 5.47 -24.88
N TYR A 406 37.26 6.32 -24.74
CA TYR A 406 37.30 7.72 -25.15
C TYR A 406 37.87 8.66 -24.10
N TYR A 407 37.98 8.27 -22.82
CA TYR A 407 38.49 9.16 -21.78
C TYR A 407 39.89 9.74 -22.09
N PRO A 408 40.89 8.95 -22.54
CA PRO A 408 42.19 9.52 -22.91
C PRO A 408 42.10 10.51 -24.08
N ARG A 409 41.18 10.26 -25.03
CA ARG A 409 40.97 11.15 -26.18
C ARG A 409 40.26 12.45 -25.77
N ILE A 410 39.32 12.38 -24.83
CA ILE A 410 38.68 13.56 -24.23
C ILE A 410 39.71 14.39 -23.47
N ASP A 411 40.57 13.75 -22.67
CA ASP A 411 41.63 14.44 -21.92
C ASP A 411 42.63 15.13 -22.89
N GLN A 412 42.99 14.46 -24.01
CA GLN A 412 43.81 15.07 -25.06
C GLN A 412 43.11 16.25 -25.75
N MET A 413 41.83 16.10 -26.13
CA MET A 413 41.05 17.17 -26.73
C MET A 413 40.90 18.37 -25.80
N ASP A 414 40.70 18.14 -24.50
CA ASP A 414 40.66 19.20 -23.50
C ASP A 414 41.99 19.92 -23.39
N PHE A 415 43.10 19.19 -23.39
CA PHE A 415 44.43 19.78 -23.37
C PHE A 415 44.65 20.71 -24.57
N TYR A 416 44.34 20.26 -25.80
CA TYR A 416 44.45 21.10 -26.99
C TYR A 416 43.50 22.29 -26.97
N ARG A 417 42.23 22.08 -26.58
CA ARG A 417 41.23 23.14 -26.39
C ARG A 417 41.74 24.19 -25.41
N TRP A 418 42.22 23.76 -24.24
CA TRP A 418 42.70 24.62 -23.18
C TRP A 418 43.91 25.44 -23.64
N ILE A 419 44.88 24.83 -24.31
CA ILE A 419 46.04 25.54 -24.90
C ILE A 419 45.59 26.56 -25.94
N CYS A 420 44.67 26.21 -26.85
CA CYS A 420 44.18 27.14 -27.87
C CYS A 420 43.52 28.36 -27.20
N CYS A 421 42.68 28.15 -26.19
CA CYS A 421 42.06 29.23 -25.43
C CYS A 421 43.08 30.09 -24.69
N VAL A 422 44.10 29.48 -24.06
CA VAL A 422 45.18 30.23 -23.40
C VAL A 422 45.98 31.05 -24.42
N ALA A 423 46.30 30.50 -25.59
CA ALA A 423 46.99 31.23 -26.65
C ALA A 423 46.21 32.46 -27.11
N MET A 424 44.88 32.35 -27.27
CA MET A 424 44.01 33.49 -27.58
C MET A 424 44.05 34.56 -26.48
N LEU A 425 44.02 34.16 -25.20
CA LEU A 425 44.14 35.09 -24.08
C LEU A 425 45.52 35.74 -24.02
N CYS A 426 46.59 35.00 -24.31
CA CYS A 426 47.94 35.55 -24.39
C CYS A 426 48.08 36.64 -25.46
N MET A 427 47.37 36.54 -26.59
CA MET A 427 47.34 37.63 -27.60
C MET A 427 46.81 38.93 -27.00
N VAL A 428 45.73 38.87 -26.21
CA VAL A 428 45.16 40.04 -25.54
C VAL A 428 46.09 40.54 -24.43
N VAL A 429 46.60 39.63 -23.59
CA VAL A 429 47.52 39.98 -22.50
C VAL A 429 48.80 40.64 -23.04
N LEU A 430 49.32 40.20 -24.17
CA LEU A 430 50.49 40.81 -24.80
C LEU A 430 50.22 42.27 -25.17
N VAL A 431 49.07 42.56 -25.81
CA VAL A 431 48.66 43.93 -26.12
C VAL A 431 48.52 44.77 -24.85
N LEU A 432 47.88 44.23 -23.82
CA LEU A 432 47.73 44.92 -22.54
C LEU A 432 49.08 45.16 -21.84
N ALA A 433 50.02 44.21 -21.93
CA ALA A 433 51.35 44.35 -21.36
C ALA A 433 52.12 45.51 -22.02
N PHE A 434 52.11 45.59 -23.37
CA PHE A 434 52.71 46.72 -24.08
C PHE A 434 52.05 48.04 -23.73
N ASN A 435 50.72 48.07 -23.60
CA ASN A 435 50.00 49.28 -23.22
C ASN A 435 50.31 49.71 -21.78
N ILE A 436 50.32 48.78 -20.82
CA ILE A 436 50.62 49.06 -19.40
C ILE A 436 52.07 49.50 -19.23
N LEU A 437 53.03 48.77 -19.80
CA LEU A 437 54.45 49.15 -19.76
C LEU A 437 54.67 50.50 -20.46
N GLY A 438 54.02 50.72 -21.59
CA GLY A 438 54.05 52.00 -22.31
C GLY A 438 53.53 53.17 -21.48
N LEU A 439 52.40 52.97 -20.77
CA LEU A 439 51.86 53.95 -19.82
C LEU A 439 52.80 54.17 -18.64
N MET A 440 53.33 53.10 -18.02
CA MET A 440 54.21 53.22 -16.86
C MET A 440 55.51 53.95 -17.21
N CYS A 441 56.22 53.52 -18.25
CA CYS A 441 57.43 54.20 -18.73
C CYS A 441 57.14 55.61 -19.23
N GLY A 442 55.99 55.81 -19.89
CA GLY A 442 55.53 57.12 -20.35
C GLY A 442 55.32 58.07 -19.19
N ILE A 443 54.57 57.66 -18.15
CA ILE A 443 54.24 58.46 -16.97
C ILE A 443 55.48 58.74 -16.10
N CYS A 444 56.26 57.70 -15.76
CA CYS A 444 57.44 57.84 -14.90
C CYS A 444 58.58 58.58 -15.58
N GLY A 445 58.72 58.44 -16.90
CA GLY A 445 59.75 59.13 -17.67
C GLY A 445 59.37 60.52 -18.16
N TYR A 446 58.11 60.95 -17.99
CA TYR A 446 57.63 62.24 -18.49
C TYR A 446 58.07 63.39 -17.60
N ASP A 447 59.00 64.20 -18.10
CA ASP A 447 59.40 65.46 -17.50
C ASP A 447 58.54 66.61 -18.04
N LYS A 448 57.97 67.43 -17.14
CA LYS A 448 57.16 68.59 -17.48
C LYS A 448 58.00 69.78 -17.96
N GLN A 449 59.29 69.81 -17.62
CA GLN A 449 60.20 70.91 -17.96
C GLN A 449 61.00 70.64 -19.25
N ALA A 450 61.08 69.37 -19.69
CA ALA A 450 61.73 69.00 -20.93
C ALA A 450 60.85 69.38 -22.15
N SER A 451 61.47 69.97 -23.16
CA SER A 451 60.80 70.26 -24.43
C SER A 451 60.49 68.97 -25.21
N PRO A 452 59.44 68.95 -26.07
CA PRO A 452 59.12 67.79 -26.91
C PRO A 452 60.31 67.14 -27.65
N THR A 453 61.31 67.93 -28.05
CA THR A 453 62.54 67.48 -28.72
C THR A 453 63.62 66.91 -27.78
N THR A 454 63.58 67.23 -26.48
CA THR A 454 64.61 66.86 -25.48
C THR A 454 64.15 65.79 -24.49
N ARG A 455 63.01 65.13 -24.74
CA ARG A 455 62.43 64.11 -23.85
C ARG A 455 63.41 62.99 -23.48
N GLY A 456 63.34 62.55 -22.22
CA GLY A 456 64.16 61.47 -21.67
C GLY A 456 63.96 60.11 -22.35
N CYS A 457 64.97 59.25 -22.27
CA CYS A 457 64.98 57.92 -22.90
C CYS A 457 63.81 57.03 -22.42
N LEU A 458 63.47 57.12 -21.13
CA LEU A 458 62.37 56.34 -20.53
C LEU A 458 60.99 56.74 -21.07
N SER A 459 60.73 58.04 -21.26
CA SER A 459 59.48 58.53 -21.85
C SER A 459 59.37 58.10 -23.31
N ASN A 460 60.46 58.26 -24.07
CA ASN A 460 60.50 57.85 -25.47
C ASN A 460 60.22 56.36 -25.66
N THR A 461 60.80 55.53 -24.78
CA THR A 461 60.54 54.09 -24.72
C THR A 461 59.07 53.80 -24.44
N GLY A 462 58.44 54.52 -23.50
CA GLY A 462 57.02 54.39 -23.21
C GLY A 462 56.12 54.65 -24.41
N GLY A 463 56.41 55.71 -25.17
CA GLY A 463 55.67 56.01 -26.40
C GLY A 463 55.89 55.01 -27.54
N ASN A 464 57.08 54.41 -27.64
CA ASN A 464 57.35 53.32 -28.58
C ASN A 464 56.62 52.03 -28.20
N LEU A 465 56.55 51.69 -26.91
CA LEU A 465 55.80 50.53 -26.40
C LEU A 465 54.30 50.67 -26.64
N LEU A 466 53.73 51.88 -26.47
CA LEU A 466 52.33 52.15 -26.82
C LEU A 466 52.06 51.94 -28.32
N MET A 467 52.97 52.39 -29.19
CA MET A 467 52.84 52.16 -30.64
C MET A 467 53.01 50.69 -31.03
N ALA A 468 53.87 49.94 -30.33
CA ALA A 468 53.96 48.49 -30.49
C ALA A 468 52.65 47.81 -30.11
N GLY A 469 52.03 48.22 -28.98
CA GLY A 469 50.70 47.75 -28.57
C GLY A 469 49.60 48.02 -29.60
N VAL A 470 49.61 49.20 -30.25
CA VAL A 470 48.72 49.53 -31.37
C VAL A 470 48.93 48.59 -32.55
N GLY A 471 50.19 48.32 -32.91
CA GLY A 471 50.53 47.38 -33.98
C GLY A 471 49.97 45.97 -33.72
N PHE A 472 50.23 45.40 -32.54
CA PHE A 472 49.68 44.11 -32.15
C PHE A 472 48.15 44.10 -32.07
N SER A 473 47.53 45.21 -31.65
CA SER A 473 46.07 45.34 -31.63
C SER A 473 45.47 45.20 -33.02
N PHE A 474 46.05 45.86 -34.03
CA PHE A 474 45.59 45.74 -35.42
C PHE A 474 45.80 44.33 -36.00
N ILE A 475 46.88 43.65 -35.61
CA ILE A 475 47.18 42.28 -36.06
C ILE A 475 46.19 41.28 -35.47
N PHE A 476 45.88 41.37 -34.16
CA PHE A 476 45.09 40.35 -33.47
C PHE A 476 43.59 40.65 -33.42
N ALA A 477 43.15 41.91 -33.44
CA ALA A 477 41.75 42.25 -33.17
C ALA A 477 40.75 41.60 -34.15
N TRP A 478 41.05 41.58 -35.44
CA TRP A 478 40.16 40.97 -36.44
C TRP A 478 40.13 39.44 -36.32
N VAL A 479 41.26 38.80 -35.99
CA VAL A 479 41.34 37.35 -35.73
C VAL A 479 40.50 36.98 -34.52
N LEU A 480 40.67 37.71 -33.41
CA LEU A 480 39.91 37.50 -32.18
C LEU A 480 38.41 37.71 -32.41
N MET A 481 38.01 38.78 -33.12
CA MET A 481 36.61 39.03 -33.44
C MET A 481 36.00 37.96 -34.36
N GLY A 482 36.78 37.39 -35.30
CA GLY A 482 36.33 36.28 -36.14
C GLY A 482 36.02 35.03 -35.32
N ILE A 483 36.88 34.71 -34.35
CA ILE A 483 36.66 33.58 -33.44
C ILE A 483 35.45 33.85 -32.53
N VAL A 484 35.37 35.05 -31.92
CA VAL A 484 34.25 35.46 -31.07
C VAL A 484 32.93 35.37 -31.84
N SER A 485 32.86 35.90 -33.06
CA SER A 485 31.65 35.88 -33.88
C SER A 485 31.21 34.45 -34.20
N THR A 486 32.16 33.58 -34.52
CA THR A 486 31.88 32.16 -34.80
C THR A 486 31.34 31.44 -33.57
N LEU A 487 32.00 31.60 -32.42
CA LEU A 487 31.58 30.99 -31.16
C LEU A 487 30.25 31.55 -30.66
N PHE A 488 29.99 32.84 -30.85
CA PHE A 488 28.71 33.48 -30.53
C PHE A 488 27.56 32.89 -31.33
N ILE A 489 27.71 32.77 -32.65
CA ILE A 489 26.67 32.23 -33.52
C ILE A 489 26.38 30.78 -33.11
N VAL A 490 27.41 29.94 -32.97
CA VAL A 490 27.21 28.53 -32.63
C VAL A 490 26.71 28.37 -31.18
N GLY A 491 27.42 28.91 -30.20
CA GLY A 491 27.11 28.73 -28.79
C GLY A 491 25.82 29.41 -28.36
N GLY A 492 25.52 30.60 -28.89
CA GLY A 492 24.26 31.30 -28.62
C GLY A 492 23.05 30.59 -29.22
N ASN A 493 23.18 30.02 -30.43
CA ASN A 493 22.12 29.21 -31.02
C ASN A 493 21.93 27.89 -30.29
N VAL A 494 23.00 27.22 -29.86
CA VAL A 494 22.88 25.98 -29.07
C VAL A 494 22.17 26.28 -27.75
N GLU A 495 22.46 27.41 -27.10
CA GLU A 495 21.75 27.82 -25.89
C GLU A 495 20.23 28.00 -26.15
N LYS A 496 19.88 28.76 -27.19
CA LYS A 496 18.47 29.12 -27.49
C LYS A 496 17.64 28.02 -28.15
N LEU A 497 18.24 27.21 -29.00
CA LEU A 497 17.53 26.17 -29.77
C LEU A 497 17.63 24.77 -29.13
N VAL A 498 18.59 24.53 -28.25
CA VAL A 498 18.81 23.21 -27.64
C VAL A 498 18.70 23.27 -26.12
N CYS A 499 19.50 24.07 -25.42
CA CYS A 499 19.60 24.02 -23.96
C CYS A 499 18.36 24.54 -23.24
N GLU A 500 17.88 25.74 -23.57
CA GLU A 500 16.67 26.30 -22.97
C GLU A 500 15.40 25.44 -23.25
N PRO A 501 15.18 24.94 -24.49
CA PRO A 501 14.07 24.01 -24.77
C PRO A 501 14.22 22.63 -24.13
N LEU A 502 15.45 22.18 -23.87
CA LEU A 502 15.72 20.92 -23.18
C LEU A 502 15.38 21.05 -21.69
N ALA A 503 15.81 22.13 -21.04
CA ALA A 503 15.49 22.43 -19.64
C ALA A 503 13.96 22.56 -19.42
N ASN A 504 13.29 23.33 -20.29
CA ASN A 504 11.84 23.52 -20.24
C ASN A 504 11.03 22.35 -20.83
N ARG A 505 11.68 21.25 -21.22
CA ARG A 505 11.08 20.03 -21.78
C ARG A 505 10.25 20.26 -23.06
N GLN A 506 10.42 21.41 -23.71
CA GLN A 506 9.75 21.74 -24.98
C GLN A 506 10.34 20.92 -26.14
N LEU A 507 11.63 20.58 -26.07
CA LEU A 507 12.30 19.74 -27.07
C LEU A 507 11.69 18.33 -27.16
N PHE A 508 11.22 17.77 -26.03
CA PHE A 508 10.54 16.46 -26.03
C PHE A 508 9.23 16.48 -26.82
N LYS A 509 8.55 17.63 -26.88
CA LYS A 509 7.34 17.81 -27.70
C LYS A 509 7.66 17.81 -29.20
N VAL A 510 8.88 18.16 -29.61
CA VAL A 510 9.34 18.05 -31.01
C VAL A 510 9.61 16.59 -31.34
N LEU A 511 10.39 15.88 -30.52
CA LEU A 511 10.72 14.45 -30.73
C LEU A 511 9.49 13.55 -30.75
N HIS A 512 8.43 13.91 -30.03
CA HIS A 512 7.17 13.17 -30.01
C HIS A 512 6.25 13.46 -31.22
N THR A 513 6.63 14.36 -32.12
CA THR A 513 5.83 14.67 -33.31
C THR A 513 5.78 13.45 -34.23
N PRO A 514 4.58 13.03 -34.70
CA PRO A 514 4.45 11.79 -35.44
C PRO A 514 5.23 11.82 -36.75
N PHE A 515 5.89 10.69 -37.07
CA PHE A 515 6.73 10.49 -38.26
C PHE A 515 7.95 11.41 -38.40
N LEU A 516 8.26 12.23 -37.39
CA LEU A 516 9.33 13.22 -37.48
C LEU A 516 10.73 12.61 -37.43
N VAL A 517 10.96 11.65 -36.53
CA VAL A 517 12.28 11.02 -36.31
C VAL A 517 12.50 9.83 -37.27
N HIS A 518 11.43 9.15 -37.67
CA HIS A 518 11.51 8.01 -38.58
C HIS A 518 10.26 7.95 -39.48
N PRO A 519 10.42 7.92 -40.82
CA PRO A 519 9.28 8.00 -41.74
C PRO A 519 8.34 6.80 -41.68
N SER A 520 8.81 5.64 -41.19
CA SER A 520 8.04 4.40 -41.08
C SER A 520 7.39 4.17 -39.69
N LYS A 521 7.65 5.03 -38.69
CA LYS A 521 7.13 4.86 -37.33
C LYS A 521 6.36 6.10 -36.91
N LYS A 522 5.05 5.95 -36.66
CA LYS A 522 4.17 7.04 -36.16
C LYS A 522 4.77 7.63 -34.87
N ASN A 523 4.92 6.82 -33.83
CA ASN A 523 5.57 7.21 -32.58
C ASN A 523 6.95 6.52 -32.47
N PHE A 524 8.04 7.31 -32.43
CA PHE A 524 9.42 6.79 -32.45
C PHE A 524 9.74 5.90 -31.25
N LEU A 525 9.44 6.37 -30.05
CA LEU A 525 9.81 5.71 -28.79
C LEU A 525 9.11 4.34 -28.61
N PRO A 526 7.78 4.21 -28.68
CA PRO A 526 7.11 2.90 -28.61
C PRO A 526 7.40 2.02 -29.84
N GLY A 527 7.63 2.60 -31.02
CA GLY A 527 8.09 1.86 -32.18
C GLY A 527 9.53 1.32 -32.05
N LEU A 528 10.36 1.90 -31.19
CA LEU A 528 11.71 1.40 -30.85
C LEU A 528 11.64 0.38 -29.71
N LEU A 529 10.93 0.68 -28.63
CA LEU A 529 10.89 -0.13 -27.41
C LEU A 529 10.02 -1.38 -27.56
N PHE A 530 8.86 -1.25 -28.21
CA PHE A 530 7.86 -2.33 -28.26
C PHE A 530 7.59 -2.87 -29.65
N GLN A 531 8.29 -2.35 -30.67
CA GLN A 531 8.03 -2.65 -32.09
C GLN A 531 6.58 -2.36 -32.52
N ASN A 532 5.82 -1.61 -31.71
CA ASN A 532 4.43 -1.24 -31.97
C ASN A 532 4.30 0.29 -31.96
N PRO A 533 4.20 0.94 -33.14
CA PRO A 533 4.15 2.40 -33.24
C PRO A 533 2.79 3.01 -32.89
N ASN A 534 1.76 2.19 -32.60
CA ASN A 534 0.39 2.65 -32.33
C ASN A 534 0.12 2.98 -30.85
N ILE A 535 1.07 2.73 -29.94
CA ILE A 535 0.96 3.08 -28.53
C ILE A 535 1.26 4.56 -28.35
N ASP A 536 0.43 5.28 -27.59
CA ASP A 536 0.60 6.70 -27.29
C ASP A 536 1.54 6.94 -26.09
N LEU A 537 2.77 6.43 -26.19
CA LEU A 537 3.82 6.70 -25.19
C LEU A 537 4.63 7.95 -25.59
N THR A 538 4.62 8.96 -24.72
CA THR A 538 5.39 10.19 -24.93
C THR A 538 6.72 10.18 -24.15
N LEU A 539 7.79 10.71 -24.73
CA LEU A 539 9.09 10.80 -24.03
C LEU A 539 8.98 11.71 -22.79
N GLY A 540 8.17 12.76 -22.87
CA GLY A 540 7.94 13.68 -21.75
C GLY A 540 7.18 13.02 -20.58
N SER A 541 6.17 12.20 -20.85
CA SER A 541 5.45 11.46 -19.80
C SER A 541 6.35 10.42 -19.15
N MET A 542 7.10 9.64 -19.95
CA MET A 542 8.05 8.66 -19.43
C MET A 542 9.12 9.33 -18.55
N TYR A 543 9.74 10.41 -19.03
CA TYR A 543 10.72 11.16 -18.26
C TYR A 543 10.12 11.68 -16.95
N ARG A 544 8.92 12.29 -16.97
CA ARG A 544 8.27 12.82 -15.76
C ARG A 544 8.02 11.73 -14.73
N GLN A 545 7.46 10.60 -15.15
CA GLN A 545 7.18 9.47 -14.26
C GLN A 545 8.46 8.90 -13.65
N CYS A 546 9.54 8.77 -14.43
CA CYS A 546 10.83 8.34 -13.90
C CYS A 546 11.49 9.39 -13.01
N HIS A 547 11.31 10.68 -13.30
CA HIS A 547 11.83 11.77 -12.47
C HIS A 547 11.13 11.80 -11.10
N GLU A 548 9.84 11.45 -11.03
CA GLU A 548 9.09 11.25 -9.78
C GLU A 548 9.41 9.91 -9.08
N ASN A 549 10.35 9.13 -9.62
CA ASN A 549 10.77 7.81 -9.11
C ASN A 549 9.67 6.74 -9.12
N ASN A 550 8.69 6.84 -10.02
CA ASN A 550 7.68 5.79 -10.19
C ASN A 550 8.27 4.53 -10.86
N GLY A 551 7.56 3.40 -10.73
CA GLY A 551 7.95 2.13 -11.32
C GLY A 551 7.93 2.17 -12.85
N LEU A 552 8.85 1.42 -13.47
CA LEU A 552 8.99 1.38 -14.94
C LEU A 552 7.68 0.96 -15.65
N TYR A 553 6.89 0.08 -15.02
CA TYR A 553 5.60 -0.37 -15.57
C TYR A 553 4.63 0.79 -15.80
N HIS A 554 4.53 1.72 -14.85
CA HIS A 554 3.69 2.91 -14.98
C HIS A 554 4.31 3.93 -15.96
N ALA A 555 5.63 4.15 -15.88
CA ALA A 555 6.33 5.12 -16.73
C ALA A 555 6.25 4.78 -18.22
N LEU A 556 6.26 3.49 -18.56
CA LEU A 556 6.15 2.97 -19.92
C LEU A 556 4.71 2.65 -20.37
N GLN A 557 3.71 2.84 -19.50
CA GLN A 557 2.30 2.49 -19.77
C GLN A 557 2.14 1.02 -20.23
N LEU A 558 2.88 0.12 -19.57
CA LEU A 558 2.88 -1.31 -19.91
C LEU A 558 1.51 -1.97 -19.68
N GLU A 559 0.59 -1.33 -18.97
CA GLU A 559 -0.81 -1.75 -18.83
C GLU A 559 -1.54 -1.96 -20.17
N THR A 560 -1.11 -1.26 -21.22
CA THR A 560 -1.66 -1.41 -22.58
C THR A 560 -1.27 -2.73 -23.24
N MET A 561 -0.15 -3.33 -22.82
CA MET A 561 0.35 -4.61 -23.32
C MET A 561 0.13 -5.76 -22.33
N PHE A 562 0.33 -5.50 -21.04
CA PHE A 562 0.29 -6.47 -19.96
C PHE A 562 -0.79 -6.06 -18.96
N ASN A 563 -2.04 -6.28 -19.33
CA ASN A 563 -3.17 -5.86 -18.51
C ASN A 563 -3.40 -6.83 -17.33
N ILE A 564 -3.10 -6.35 -16.12
CA ILE A 564 -3.31 -7.09 -14.86
C ILE A 564 -4.78 -7.51 -14.71
N ASN A 565 -5.75 -6.67 -15.09
CA ASN A 565 -7.18 -7.00 -14.99
C ASN A 565 -7.58 -8.13 -15.94
N SER A 566 -6.98 -8.19 -17.13
CA SER A 566 -7.19 -9.30 -18.07
C SER A 566 -6.64 -10.61 -17.51
N PHE A 567 -5.46 -10.56 -16.88
CA PHE A 567 -4.91 -11.71 -16.15
C PHE A 567 -5.87 -12.12 -15.03
N LEU A 568 -6.35 -11.18 -14.22
CA LEU A 568 -7.29 -11.49 -13.13
C LEU A 568 -8.57 -12.15 -13.59
N ASN A 569 -9.17 -11.66 -14.68
CA ASN A 569 -10.38 -12.24 -15.25
C ASN A 569 -10.14 -13.65 -15.78
N ARG A 570 -8.99 -13.93 -16.38
CA ARG A 570 -8.65 -15.28 -16.85
C ARG A 570 -8.37 -16.25 -15.71
N THR A 571 -7.68 -15.80 -14.67
CA THR A 571 -7.13 -16.69 -13.62
C THR A 571 -8.07 -16.88 -12.44
N VAL A 572 -8.72 -15.80 -11.97
CA VAL A 572 -9.55 -15.79 -10.76
C VAL A 572 -11.03 -16.07 -11.04
N TYR A 573 -11.52 -15.81 -12.26
CA TYR A 573 -12.93 -16.00 -12.64
C TYR A 573 -13.16 -17.19 -13.59
N ASN A 574 -12.22 -18.14 -13.66
CA ASN A 574 -12.32 -19.23 -14.61
C ASN A 574 -13.48 -20.19 -14.31
N LYS A 575 -14.06 -20.82 -15.34
CA LYS A 575 -15.19 -21.78 -15.24
C LYS A 575 -14.89 -23.02 -14.40
N ASP A 576 -13.63 -23.41 -14.30
CA ASP A 576 -13.17 -24.49 -13.40
C ASP A 576 -13.63 -24.25 -11.95
N LEU A 577 -13.75 -22.99 -11.54
CA LEU A 577 -14.18 -22.58 -10.21
C LEU A 577 -15.64 -22.97 -9.95
N ALA A 578 -16.52 -22.77 -10.93
CA ALA A 578 -17.93 -23.14 -10.84
C ALA A 578 -18.11 -24.67 -10.75
N GLN A 579 -17.22 -25.43 -11.39
CA GLN A 579 -17.29 -26.89 -11.42
C GLN A 579 -16.91 -27.54 -10.07
N VAL A 580 -15.97 -26.95 -9.34
CA VAL A 580 -15.67 -27.37 -7.96
C VAL A 580 -16.88 -27.13 -7.05
N PHE A 581 -17.69 -26.10 -7.31
CA PHE A 581 -18.87 -25.75 -6.51
C PHE A 581 -20.08 -26.65 -6.76
N GLU A 582 -20.29 -27.13 -8.00
CA GLU A 582 -21.39 -28.06 -8.29
C GLU A 582 -21.20 -29.44 -7.65
N SER A 583 -19.97 -29.81 -7.26
CA SER A 583 -19.65 -31.13 -6.71
C SER A 583 -19.99 -31.31 -5.22
N VAL A 584 -20.56 -30.30 -4.56
CA VAL A 584 -20.70 -30.28 -3.10
C VAL A 584 -22.13 -30.55 -2.65
N GLN A 585 -22.37 -31.74 -2.10
CA GLN A 585 -23.50 -32.05 -1.23
C GLN A 585 -22.95 -32.54 0.12
N VAL A 586 -23.13 -31.76 1.18
CA VAL A 586 -22.78 -32.18 2.55
C VAL A 586 -24.04 -32.76 3.19
N ASP A 587 -24.01 -34.06 3.45
CA ASP A 587 -25.14 -34.77 4.01
C ASP A 587 -25.02 -34.88 5.54
N LEU A 588 -25.86 -34.16 6.27
CA LEU A 588 -25.89 -34.20 7.75
C LEU A 588 -26.85 -35.27 8.27
N GLN A 589 -27.43 -36.09 7.39
CA GLN A 589 -28.26 -37.23 7.77
C GLN A 589 -27.51 -38.23 8.67
N ASP A 590 -26.18 -38.23 8.67
CA ASP A 590 -25.34 -39.06 9.53
C ASP A 590 -25.36 -38.65 11.02
N ILE A 591 -25.87 -37.46 11.38
CA ILE A 591 -26.01 -37.04 12.78
C ILE A 591 -27.32 -37.59 13.36
N THR A 592 -27.28 -38.82 13.86
CA THR A 592 -28.40 -39.42 14.60
C THR A 592 -28.41 -38.97 16.06
N LEU A 593 -29.16 -37.91 16.37
CA LEU A 593 -29.33 -37.39 17.74
C LEU A 593 -30.09 -38.36 18.67
N LEU A 594 -31.08 -39.07 18.13
CA LEU A 594 -31.81 -40.12 18.83
C LEU A 594 -32.07 -41.25 17.85
N GLU A 595 -31.66 -42.47 18.21
CA GLU A 595 -31.90 -43.65 17.37
C GLU A 595 -33.40 -43.98 17.32
N GLN A 596 -33.84 -44.71 16.27
CA GLN A 596 -35.24 -45.11 16.12
C GLN A 596 -35.76 -45.86 17.35
N ALA A 597 -34.94 -46.72 17.93
CA ALA A 597 -35.26 -47.43 19.17
C ALA A 597 -35.56 -46.48 20.33
N GLY A 598 -34.85 -45.35 20.47
CA GLY A 598 -35.11 -44.35 21.50
C GLY A 598 -36.41 -43.58 21.28
N ARG A 599 -36.73 -43.26 20.01
CA ARG A 599 -38.01 -42.64 19.63
C ARG A 599 -39.19 -43.54 19.95
N ASP A 600 -39.11 -44.80 19.52
CA ASP A 600 -40.17 -45.78 19.75
C ASP A 600 -40.34 -46.04 21.25
N ASN A 601 -39.24 -46.04 22.02
CA ASN A 601 -39.29 -46.18 23.47
C ASN A 601 -40.06 -45.03 24.16
N LEU A 602 -39.80 -43.78 23.77
CA LEU A 602 -40.54 -42.61 24.29
C LEU A 602 -42.03 -42.65 23.92
N ILE A 603 -42.36 -43.03 22.69
CA ILE A 603 -43.75 -43.16 22.22
C ILE A 603 -44.47 -44.28 22.97
N ASN A 604 -43.82 -45.43 23.15
CA ASN A 604 -44.38 -46.56 23.87
C ASN A 604 -44.58 -46.25 25.37
N PHE A 605 -43.70 -45.45 25.98
CA PHE A 605 -43.90 -44.96 27.34
C PHE A 605 -45.12 -44.02 27.44
N ALA A 606 -45.28 -43.09 26.49
CA ALA A 606 -46.44 -42.20 26.44
C ALA A 606 -47.76 -42.97 26.31
N ASN A 607 -47.74 -44.09 25.59
CA ASN A 607 -48.89 -44.96 25.33
C ASN A 607 -49.01 -46.15 26.29
N SER A 608 -48.23 -46.19 27.38
CA SER A 608 -48.20 -47.32 28.32
C SER A 608 -49.46 -47.49 29.18
N GLY A 609 -50.39 -46.54 29.12
CA GLY A 609 -51.66 -46.55 29.85
C GLY A 609 -51.62 -45.89 31.23
N ILE A 610 -50.46 -45.37 31.66
CA ILE A 610 -50.29 -44.71 32.97
C ILE A 610 -51.29 -43.55 33.16
N GLY A 611 -51.50 -42.71 32.14
CA GLY A 611 -52.39 -41.56 32.22
C GLY A 611 -53.89 -41.90 32.26
N GLN A 612 -54.26 -43.18 32.11
CA GLN A 612 -55.65 -43.65 32.16
C GLN A 612 -56.02 -44.24 33.54
N ILE A 613 -55.07 -44.31 34.48
CA ILE A 613 -55.32 -44.82 35.83
C ILE A 613 -56.05 -43.75 36.64
N ASP A 614 -57.19 -44.11 37.23
CA ASP A 614 -57.93 -43.24 38.14
C ASP A 614 -57.28 -43.24 39.53
N TYR A 615 -56.29 -42.36 39.70
CA TYR A 615 -55.57 -42.18 40.96
C TYR A 615 -56.45 -41.56 42.05
N GLU A 616 -57.51 -40.83 41.70
CA GLU A 616 -58.41 -40.18 42.66
C GLU A 616 -59.35 -41.21 43.30
N ALA A 617 -59.82 -42.19 42.52
CA ALA A 617 -60.56 -43.35 43.04
C ALA A 617 -59.71 -44.18 44.02
N HIS A 618 -58.42 -44.42 43.71
CA HIS A 618 -57.49 -45.12 44.60
C HIS A 618 -57.28 -44.38 45.93
N LEU A 619 -57.11 -43.06 45.89
CA LEU A 619 -56.95 -42.23 47.09
C LEU A 619 -58.22 -42.20 47.95
N THR A 620 -59.39 -42.10 47.31
CA THR A 620 -60.68 -42.00 48.02
C THR A 620 -61.03 -43.30 48.77
N GLU A 621 -60.77 -44.47 48.15
CA GLU A 621 -61.09 -45.76 48.78
C GLU A 621 -60.12 -46.09 49.94
N VAL A 622 -58.85 -45.68 49.85
CA VAL A 622 -57.84 -45.89 50.91
C VAL A 622 -58.07 -45.00 52.14
N ILE A 623 -58.66 -43.80 51.97
CA ILE A 623 -58.95 -42.87 53.08
C ILE A 623 -60.19 -43.30 53.89
N ARG A 624 -60.91 -44.33 53.43
CA ARG A 624 -62.12 -44.80 54.10
C ARG A 624 -61.78 -45.63 55.34
N GLU A 625 -61.93 -45.03 56.51
CA GLU A 625 -61.68 -45.62 57.84
C GLU A 625 -62.27 -47.05 57.96
N LEU A 626 -61.40 -48.05 58.18
CA LEU A 626 -61.79 -49.46 58.17
C LEU A 626 -62.53 -49.93 59.44
N CYS A 627 -62.48 -49.19 60.56
CA CYS A 627 -62.99 -49.72 61.83
C CYS A 627 -63.39 -48.71 62.94
N LEU A 628 -64.29 -47.75 62.67
CA LEU A 628 -64.89 -46.95 63.77
C LEU A 628 -65.86 -47.76 64.66
N PHE A 629 -66.44 -48.85 64.13
CA PHE A 629 -67.59 -49.53 64.75
C PHE A 629 -67.24 -50.75 65.63
N VAL A 630 -66.06 -51.37 65.46
CA VAL A 630 -65.62 -52.52 66.28
C VAL A 630 -65.33 -52.10 67.72
N CYS A 631 -64.73 -50.93 67.94
CA CYS A 631 -64.53 -50.37 69.28
C CYS A 631 -65.86 -50.08 70.00
N LEU A 632 -66.87 -49.59 69.27
CA LEU A 632 -68.21 -49.36 69.80
C LEU A 632 -68.87 -50.69 70.24
N PHE A 633 -68.66 -51.75 69.45
CA PHE A 633 -69.14 -53.10 69.75
C PHE A 633 -68.49 -53.71 70.99
N VAL A 634 -67.16 -53.58 71.14
CA VAL A 634 -66.44 -54.09 72.31
C VAL A 634 -66.84 -53.33 73.59
N CYS A 635 -67.07 -52.01 73.52
CA CYS A 635 -67.58 -51.22 74.65
C CYS A 635 -69.00 -51.64 75.07
N LEU A 636 -69.88 -51.92 74.11
CA LEU A 636 -71.26 -52.35 74.39
C LEU A 636 -71.32 -53.68 75.18
N PHE A 637 -70.38 -54.61 74.92
CA PHE A 637 -70.29 -55.91 75.61
C PHE A 637 -69.70 -55.83 77.02
N VAL A 638 -68.83 -54.85 77.29
CA VAL A 638 -68.23 -54.67 78.62
C VAL A 638 -69.21 -54.02 79.61
N CYS A 639 -70.17 -53.23 79.12
CA CYS A 639 -71.12 -52.51 79.96
C CYS A 639 -72.40 -53.28 80.32
N LEU A 640 -72.76 -54.35 79.61
CA LEU A 640 -73.98 -55.14 79.89
C LEU A 640 -73.62 -56.53 80.41
N GLN A 641 -73.79 -56.77 81.72
CA GLN A 641 -73.30 -57.98 82.38
C GLN A 641 -74.44 -58.81 83.02
N PRO A 642 -75.04 -59.77 82.29
CA PRO A 642 -75.89 -60.79 82.88
C PRO A 642 -75.06 -61.95 83.45
N ARG A 643 -75.38 -62.42 84.67
CA ARG A 643 -74.68 -63.53 85.35
C ARG A 643 -75.06 -64.89 84.73
N GLY A 644 -74.07 -65.73 84.36
CA GLY A 644 -74.29 -67.14 83.99
C GLY A 644 -73.41 -67.64 82.83
N ALA A 645 -73.74 -68.83 82.29
CA ALA A 645 -73.00 -69.45 81.18
C ALA A 645 -72.95 -68.59 79.90
N LEU A 646 -73.98 -67.75 79.69
CA LEU A 646 -74.05 -66.81 78.57
C LEU A 646 -72.97 -65.70 78.67
N GLU A 647 -72.54 -65.31 79.87
CA GLU A 647 -71.46 -64.31 80.08
C GLU A 647 -70.13 -64.78 79.47
N ASN A 648 -69.79 -66.06 79.68
CA ASN A 648 -68.54 -66.62 79.19
C ASN A 648 -68.54 -66.75 77.66
N ALA A 649 -69.70 -67.06 77.05
CA ALA A 649 -69.85 -67.10 75.60
C ALA A 649 -69.70 -65.70 74.97
N LEU A 650 -70.36 -64.67 75.55
CA LEU A 650 -70.22 -63.28 75.07
C LEU A 650 -68.78 -62.73 75.26
N LYS A 651 -68.11 -63.07 76.38
CA LYS A 651 -66.69 -62.74 76.59
C LYS A 651 -65.78 -63.42 75.57
N GLY A 652 -66.09 -64.67 75.18
CA GLY A 652 -65.40 -65.40 74.12
C GLY A 652 -65.46 -64.65 72.78
N HIS A 653 -66.65 -64.21 72.37
CA HIS A 653 -66.81 -63.42 71.14
C HIS A 653 -66.11 -62.05 71.22
N ALA A 654 -66.18 -61.35 72.35
CA ALA A 654 -65.47 -60.08 72.54
C ALA A 654 -63.94 -60.25 72.46
N SER A 655 -63.40 -61.37 72.96
CA SER A 655 -61.98 -61.71 72.82
C SER A 655 -61.62 -62.05 71.37
N SER A 656 -62.47 -62.81 70.67
CA SER A 656 -62.26 -63.15 69.26
C SER A 656 -62.25 -61.91 68.38
N ILE A 657 -63.21 -60.98 68.58
CA ILE A 657 -63.27 -59.70 67.87
C ILE A 657 -62.04 -58.83 68.16
N ARG A 658 -61.55 -58.80 69.42
CA ARG A 658 -60.29 -58.12 69.77
C ARG A 658 -59.08 -58.73 69.07
N GLN A 659 -59.05 -60.06 68.95
CA GLN A 659 -58.00 -60.78 68.24
C GLN A 659 -58.05 -60.50 66.74
N ILE A 660 -59.23 -60.52 66.11
CA ILE A 660 -59.42 -60.15 64.70
C ILE A 660 -58.95 -58.71 64.45
N HIS A 661 -59.27 -57.77 65.35
CA HIS A 661 -58.79 -56.39 65.23
C HIS A 661 -57.25 -56.32 65.31
N ARG A 662 -56.64 -56.97 66.31
CA ARG A 662 -55.17 -56.93 66.48
C ARG A 662 -54.43 -57.63 65.34
N ASP A 663 -54.88 -58.81 64.94
CA ASP A 663 -54.13 -59.69 64.03
C ASP A 663 -54.41 -59.38 62.56
N GLN A 664 -55.58 -58.80 62.23
CA GLN A 664 -55.98 -58.54 60.84
C GLN A 664 -56.17 -57.06 60.51
N VAL A 665 -56.72 -56.24 61.43
CA VAL A 665 -57.00 -54.81 61.14
C VAL A 665 -55.74 -53.95 61.27
N VAL A 666 -54.91 -54.16 62.29
CA VAL A 666 -53.68 -53.36 62.49
C VAL A 666 -52.68 -53.46 61.32
N PRO A 667 -52.41 -54.66 60.74
CA PRO A 667 -51.55 -54.75 59.55
C PRO A 667 -52.15 -54.06 58.31
N LEU A 668 -53.48 -54.12 58.14
CA LEU A 668 -54.20 -53.42 57.06
C LEU A 668 -54.10 -51.89 57.22
N GLU A 669 -54.24 -51.36 58.44
CA GLU A 669 -54.04 -49.93 58.74
C GLU A 669 -52.60 -49.47 58.45
N GLN A 670 -51.59 -50.29 58.75
CA GLN A 670 -50.20 -49.96 58.41
C GLN A 670 -49.95 -49.92 56.89
N ALA A 671 -50.55 -50.81 56.11
CA ALA A 671 -50.52 -50.74 54.65
C ALA A 671 -51.26 -49.49 54.11
N MET A 672 -52.35 -49.08 54.77
CA MET A 672 -53.11 -47.86 54.44
C MET A 672 -52.39 -46.55 54.77
N VAL A 673 -51.38 -46.53 55.65
CA VAL A 673 -50.58 -45.33 55.94
C VAL A 673 -49.45 -45.13 54.92
N ILE A 674 -48.91 -46.22 54.37
CA ILE A 674 -47.83 -46.20 53.36
C ILE A 674 -48.38 -45.79 51.98
N THR A 675 -49.63 -46.15 51.67
CA THR A 675 -50.24 -45.93 50.34
C THR A 675 -50.55 -44.46 49.98
N PRO A 676 -51.09 -43.59 50.87
CA PRO A 676 -51.45 -42.19 50.58
C PRO A 676 -50.26 -41.24 50.45
N SER A 677 -49.21 -41.48 51.24
CA SER A 677 -47.98 -40.66 51.23
C SER A 677 -47.19 -40.90 49.95
N THR A 678 -47.16 -42.15 49.48
CA THR A 678 -46.55 -42.56 48.21
C THR A 678 -47.41 -42.14 47.02
N SER A 679 -48.74 -42.29 47.06
CA SER A 679 -49.60 -41.91 45.93
C SER A 679 -49.64 -40.40 45.67
N ARG A 680 -49.88 -39.53 46.67
CA ARG A 680 -49.99 -38.07 46.44
C ARG A 680 -48.76 -37.43 45.80
N THR A 681 -47.56 -37.84 46.23
CA THR A 681 -46.30 -37.33 45.65
C THR A 681 -46.06 -37.86 44.24
N HIS A 682 -46.46 -39.11 43.95
CA HIS A 682 -46.32 -39.69 42.63
C HIS A 682 -47.40 -39.22 41.65
N THR A 683 -48.66 -38.99 42.04
CA THR A 683 -49.74 -38.49 41.15
C THR A 683 -49.43 -37.08 40.62
N ILE A 684 -48.90 -36.20 41.48
CA ILE A 684 -48.48 -34.85 41.07
C ILE A 684 -47.28 -34.92 40.10
N ARG A 685 -46.35 -35.85 40.32
CA ARG A 685 -45.21 -36.07 39.42
C ARG A 685 -45.63 -36.68 38.09
N ILE A 686 -46.48 -37.71 38.09
CA ILE A 686 -47.00 -38.41 36.91
C ILE A 686 -47.83 -37.47 36.03
N ASN A 687 -48.72 -36.65 36.61
CA ASN A 687 -49.47 -35.64 35.83
C ASN A 687 -48.54 -34.57 35.22
N ASN A 688 -47.49 -34.15 35.94
CA ASN A 688 -46.46 -33.25 35.40
C ASN A 688 -45.65 -33.92 34.27
N TYR A 689 -45.33 -35.22 34.38
CA TYR A 689 -44.66 -35.99 33.33
C TYR A 689 -45.56 -36.17 32.09
N GLN A 690 -46.86 -36.44 32.25
CA GLN A 690 -47.84 -36.55 31.16
C GLN A 690 -47.96 -35.23 30.37
N LEU A 691 -47.99 -34.09 31.07
CA LEU A 691 -48.00 -32.76 30.46
C LEU A 691 -46.70 -32.46 29.70
N CYS A 692 -45.55 -32.93 30.22
CA CYS A 692 -44.24 -32.79 29.57
C CYS A 692 -44.08 -33.71 28.35
N ILE A 693 -44.64 -34.94 28.39
CA ILE A 693 -44.55 -35.91 27.30
C ILE A 693 -45.39 -35.46 26.09
N GLY A 694 -46.64 -35.02 26.32
CA GLY A 694 -47.55 -34.61 25.24
C GLY A 694 -47.09 -33.36 24.47
N ALA A 695 -46.48 -32.40 25.17
CA ALA A 695 -45.98 -31.16 24.55
C ALA A 695 -44.56 -31.30 23.97
N ASN A 696 -43.63 -31.95 24.68
CA ASN A 696 -42.21 -31.93 24.29
C ASN A 696 -41.83 -33.07 23.34
N VAL A 697 -42.47 -34.26 23.41
CA VAL A 697 -42.14 -35.38 22.50
C VAL A 697 -42.61 -35.09 21.07
N LYS A 698 -43.79 -34.48 20.91
CA LYS A 698 -44.28 -34.04 19.58
C LYS A 698 -43.40 -32.95 18.98
N VAL A 699 -42.93 -32.00 19.79
CA VAL A 699 -42.04 -30.92 19.32
C VAL A 699 -40.63 -31.44 19.00
N ALA A 700 -40.06 -32.31 19.83
CA ALA A 700 -38.73 -32.89 19.62
C ALA A 700 -38.67 -33.89 18.44
N VAL A 701 -39.73 -34.68 18.21
CA VAL A 701 -39.78 -35.66 17.11
C VAL A 701 -40.09 -34.97 15.76
N THR A 702 -40.94 -33.94 15.75
CA THR A 702 -41.31 -33.23 14.50
C THR A 702 -40.32 -32.13 14.11
N GLY A 703 -39.62 -31.51 15.08
CA GLY A 703 -38.62 -30.46 14.84
C GLY A 703 -37.31 -30.93 14.19
N ASN A 704 -37.07 -32.24 14.13
CA ASN A 704 -35.88 -32.82 13.49
C ASN A 704 -35.84 -32.59 11.97
N PHE A 705 -36.98 -32.55 11.28
CA PHE A 705 -37.00 -32.38 9.82
C PHE A 705 -36.72 -30.94 9.36
N THR A 706 -37.12 -29.93 10.13
CA THR A 706 -36.88 -28.51 9.79
C THR A 706 -35.46 -28.06 10.14
N ASN A 707 -34.84 -28.62 11.18
CA ASN A 707 -33.47 -28.28 11.56
C ASN A 707 -32.41 -28.91 10.62
N ILE A 708 -32.63 -30.12 10.09
CA ILE A 708 -31.70 -30.74 9.12
C ILE A 708 -31.65 -29.95 7.80
N MET A 709 -32.78 -29.42 7.33
CA MET A 709 -32.84 -28.51 6.17
C MET A 709 -32.13 -27.17 6.42
N PHE A 710 -32.26 -26.62 7.63
CA PHE A 710 -31.53 -25.41 8.02
C PHE A 710 -30.02 -25.63 8.07
N GLN A 711 -29.58 -26.82 8.50
CA GLN A 711 -28.16 -27.16 8.55
C GLN A 711 -27.53 -27.37 7.17
N GLN A 712 -28.21 -28.01 6.22
CA GLN A 712 -27.72 -28.11 4.83
C GLN A 712 -27.58 -26.72 4.18
N LEU A 713 -28.55 -25.83 4.40
CA LEU A 713 -28.49 -24.45 3.91
C LEU A 713 -27.33 -23.67 4.55
N LEU A 714 -27.09 -23.84 5.86
CA LEU A 714 -26.02 -23.14 6.59
C LEU A 714 -24.62 -23.56 6.12
N ILE A 715 -24.39 -24.87 5.91
CA ILE A 715 -23.11 -25.38 5.40
C ILE A 715 -22.89 -24.94 3.95
N PHE A 716 -23.92 -25.06 3.10
CA PHE A 716 -23.82 -24.61 1.70
C PHE A 716 -23.54 -23.10 1.62
N THR A 717 -24.22 -22.31 2.45
CA THR A 717 -24.01 -20.85 2.55
C THR A 717 -22.61 -20.52 3.05
N PHE A 718 -22.09 -21.24 4.05
CA PHE A 718 -20.75 -20.98 4.60
C PHE A 718 -19.62 -21.43 3.66
N VAL A 719 -19.82 -22.50 2.89
CA VAL A 719 -18.89 -22.93 1.84
C VAL A 719 -18.81 -21.87 0.75
N ILE A 720 -19.95 -21.37 0.26
CA ILE A 720 -19.99 -20.23 -0.67
C ILE A 720 -19.27 -19.02 -0.06
N CYS A 721 -19.43 -18.79 1.24
CA CYS A 721 -18.85 -17.65 1.93
C CYS A 721 -17.32 -17.72 2.06
N ILE A 722 -16.76 -18.90 2.37
CA ILE A 722 -15.29 -19.11 2.36
C ILE A 722 -14.74 -18.90 0.96
N MET A 723 -15.47 -19.32 -0.09
CA MET A 723 -15.05 -19.12 -1.47
C MET A 723 -15.07 -17.67 -1.88
N ASP A 724 -16.15 -16.95 -1.59
CA ASP A 724 -16.25 -15.51 -1.82
C ASP A 724 -15.17 -14.75 -1.05
N PHE A 725 -14.85 -15.18 0.18
CA PHE A 725 -13.76 -14.61 0.96
C PHE A 725 -12.38 -14.91 0.35
N CYS A 726 -12.14 -16.13 -0.14
CA CYS A 726 -10.90 -16.48 -0.83
C CYS A 726 -10.74 -15.68 -2.13
N VAL A 727 -11.78 -15.63 -2.97
CA VAL A 727 -11.81 -14.84 -4.21
C VAL A 727 -11.64 -13.35 -3.90
N TYR A 728 -12.26 -12.85 -2.84
CA TYR A 728 -12.10 -11.47 -2.38
C TYR A 728 -10.67 -11.19 -1.92
N LEU A 729 -10.07 -12.02 -1.07
CA LEU A 729 -8.67 -11.90 -0.64
C LEU A 729 -7.72 -11.92 -1.83
N LEU A 730 -7.95 -12.83 -2.78
CA LEU A 730 -7.19 -12.92 -4.02
C LEU A 730 -7.33 -11.66 -4.88
N ARG A 731 -8.54 -11.12 -5.03
CA ARG A 731 -8.76 -9.85 -5.72
C ARG A 731 -8.07 -8.70 -5.02
N VAL A 732 -8.16 -8.60 -3.70
CA VAL A 732 -7.51 -7.55 -2.93
C VAL A 732 -5.99 -7.66 -3.09
N PHE A 733 -5.41 -8.85 -2.93
CA PHE A 733 -3.97 -9.07 -3.12
C PHE A 733 -3.53 -8.73 -4.55
N LEU A 734 -4.18 -9.29 -5.56
CA LEU A 734 -3.74 -9.11 -6.94
C LEU A 734 -4.07 -7.71 -7.50
N HIS A 735 -5.19 -7.12 -7.11
CA HIS A 735 -5.64 -5.85 -7.68
C HIS A 735 -5.12 -4.64 -6.91
N VAL A 736 -4.98 -4.73 -5.58
CA VAL A 736 -4.47 -3.63 -4.75
C VAL A 736 -2.97 -3.75 -4.58
N TYR A 737 -2.47 -4.87 -4.04
CA TYR A 737 -1.05 -5.02 -3.75
C TYR A 737 -0.22 -5.12 -5.04
N PHE A 738 -0.54 -6.05 -5.95
CA PHE A 738 0.27 -6.25 -7.17
C PHE A 738 0.29 -5.02 -8.09
N SER A 739 -0.84 -4.32 -8.26
CA SER A 739 -0.89 -3.10 -9.08
C SER A 739 -0.12 -1.95 -8.45
N LEU A 740 -0.25 -1.73 -7.14
CA LEU A 740 0.47 -0.68 -6.43
C LEU A 740 1.99 -0.92 -6.46
N GLN A 741 2.42 -2.15 -6.18
CA GLN A 741 3.83 -2.50 -6.20
C GLN A 741 4.43 -2.36 -7.60
N LEU A 742 3.77 -2.84 -8.65
CA LEU A 742 4.27 -2.68 -10.03
C LEU A 742 4.33 -1.23 -10.50
N THR A 743 3.35 -0.40 -10.10
CA THR A 743 3.25 0.99 -10.57
C THR A 743 4.21 1.93 -9.85
N ALA A 744 4.51 1.67 -8.57
CA ALA A 744 5.30 2.57 -7.72
C ALA A 744 6.67 2.00 -7.31
N GLU A 745 6.73 0.76 -6.83
CA GLU A 745 7.88 0.25 -6.05
C GLU A 745 8.81 -0.69 -6.84
N VAL A 746 8.27 -1.45 -7.78
CA VAL A 746 9.05 -2.38 -8.62
C VAL A 746 9.67 -1.62 -9.79
N ALA A 747 10.98 -1.81 -9.98
CA ALA A 747 11.75 -1.22 -11.06
C ALA A 747 11.61 0.32 -11.11
N GLN A 748 11.79 1.00 -9.97
CA GLN A 748 11.83 2.46 -9.89
C GLN A 748 12.82 3.03 -10.91
N CYS A 749 12.34 3.86 -11.83
CA CYS A 749 13.09 4.21 -13.06
C CYS A 749 13.86 5.54 -13.00
N LYS A 750 14.13 6.07 -11.80
CA LYS A 750 14.94 7.30 -11.60
C LYS A 750 16.31 7.31 -12.30
N PRO A 751 17.05 6.19 -12.45
CA PRO A 751 18.28 6.18 -13.22
C PRO A 751 18.10 6.66 -14.67
N ILE A 752 16.94 6.41 -15.28
CA ILE A 752 16.65 6.82 -16.65
C ILE A 752 16.49 8.34 -16.76
N SER A 753 15.76 8.97 -15.83
CA SER A 753 15.66 10.44 -15.80
C SER A 753 16.99 11.09 -15.44
N ASN A 754 17.75 10.50 -14.51
CA ASN A 754 19.05 11.01 -14.10
C ASN A 754 20.05 11.08 -15.26
N ILE A 755 19.97 10.16 -16.24
CA ILE A 755 20.80 10.22 -17.45
C ILE A 755 20.46 11.45 -18.28
N VAL A 756 19.17 11.71 -18.49
CA VAL A 756 18.70 12.86 -19.26
C VAL A 756 19.13 14.16 -18.57
N ASP A 757 18.94 14.24 -17.26
CA ASP A 757 19.36 15.39 -16.44
C ASP A 757 20.89 15.56 -16.46
N SER A 758 21.65 14.46 -16.37
CA SER A 758 23.12 14.51 -16.44
C SER A 758 23.63 14.92 -17.82
N MET A 759 22.96 14.50 -18.90
CA MET A 759 23.29 14.92 -20.26
C MET A 759 23.05 16.41 -20.46
N GLU A 760 21.94 16.93 -19.92
CA GLU A 760 21.63 18.36 -19.91
C GLU A 760 22.68 19.15 -19.13
N ILE A 761 23.02 18.73 -17.91
CA ILE A 761 24.04 19.39 -17.07
C ILE A 761 25.41 19.40 -17.77
N VAL A 762 25.85 18.26 -18.32
CA VAL A 762 27.15 18.16 -18.99
C VAL A 762 27.17 18.97 -20.28
N GLY A 763 26.12 18.87 -21.11
CA GLY A 763 26.07 19.57 -22.39
C GLY A 763 25.90 21.08 -22.22
N CYS A 764 24.87 21.48 -21.47
CA CYS A 764 24.46 22.87 -21.38
C CYS A 764 25.21 23.63 -20.29
N SER A 765 25.19 23.13 -19.05
CA SER A 765 25.77 23.87 -17.92
C SER A 765 27.29 23.82 -17.85
N PHE A 766 27.92 22.70 -18.25
CA PHE A 766 29.39 22.60 -18.22
C PHE A 766 30.03 23.19 -19.47
N ILE A 767 29.51 22.84 -20.64
CA ILE A 767 30.15 23.18 -21.92
C ILE A 767 29.56 24.48 -22.48
N VAL A 768 28.27 24.53 -22.79
CA VAL A 768 27.66 25.67 -23.51
C VAL A 768 27.75 26.96 -22.70
N ASP A 769 27.39 26.95 -21.42
CA ASP A 769 27.49 28.13 -20.55
C ASP A 769 28.93 28.66 -20.45
N SER A 770 29.90 27.76 -20.31
CA SER A 770 31.32 28.13 -20.24
C SER A 770 31.84 28.64 -21.60
N VAL A 771 31.49 28.02 -22.72
CA VAL A 771 31.87 28.50 -24.06
C VAL A 771 31.25 29.86 -24.33
N ASN A 772 29.99 30.04 -23.91
CA ASN A 772 29.28 31.31 -24.07
C ASN A 772 29.91 32.44 -23.25
N THR A 773 30.30 32.12 -22.02
CA THR A 773 31.05 33.06 -21.16
C THR A 773 32.43 33.36 -21.69
N PHE A 774 33.10 32.39 -22.31
CA PHE A 774 34.42 32.56 -22.92
C PHE A 774 34.39 33.57 -24.06
N TRP A 775 33.52 33.37 -25.07
CA TRP A 775 33.46 34.31 -26.20
C TRP A 775 32.91 35.66 -25.77
N PHE A 776 32.03 35.73 -24.77
CA PHE A 776 31.51 37.00 -24.25
C PHE A 776 32.61 37.85 -23.61
N GLY A 777 33.45 37.23 -22.76
CA GLY A 777 34.63 37.90 -22.18
C GLY A 777 35.64 38.34 -23.25
N LEU A 778 35.95 37.47 -24.21
CA LEU A 778 36.89 37.76 -25.29
C LEU A 778 36.35 38.83 -26.26
N GLY A 779 35.05 38.84 -26.51
CA GLY A 779 34.35 39.85 -27.31
C GLY A 779 34.40 41.22 -26.64
N GLY A 780 34.17 41.27 -25.33
CA GLY A 780 34.35 42.49 -24.54
C GLY A 780 35.78 43.04 -24.65
N CYS A 781 36.80 42.18 -24.55
CA CYS A 781 38.19 42.58 -24.78
C CYS A 781 38.40 43.15 -26.19
N SER A 782 37.88 42.47 -27.22
CA SER A 782 38.07 42.85 -28.63
C SER A 782 37.46 44.23 -28.94
N ILE A 783 36.28 44.55 -28.37
CA ILE A 783 35.65 45.85 -28.51
C ILE A 783 36.48 46.94 -27.81
N LEU A 784 37.00 46.66 -26.61
CA LEU A 784 37.82 47.61 -25.85
C LEU A 784 39.20 47.88 -26.48
N LEU A 785 39.65 47.05 -27.42
CA LEU A 785 40.87 47.34 -28.20
C LEU A 785 40.71 48.59 -29.09
N ILE A 786 39.51 48.89 -29.60
CA ILE A 786 39.30 50.09 -30.44
C ILE A 786 39.64 51.39 -29.69
N PRO A 787 39.00 51.71 -28.55
CA PRO A 787 39.36 52.92 -27.80
C PRO A 787 40.82 52.84 -27.33
N SER A 788 41.30 51.66 -26.92
CA SER A 788 42.71 51.48 -26.54
C SER A 788 43.66 51.92 -27.65
N ILE A 789 43.41 51.58 -28.92
CA ILE A 789 44.23 52.00 -30.06
C ILE A 789 44.24 53.54 -30.17
N ILE A 790 43.07 54.18 -30.13
CA ILE A 790 42.95 55.64 -30.29
C ILE A 790 43.77 56.37 -29.22
N PHE A 791 43.61 55.96 -27.96
CA PHE A 791 44.31 56.59 -26.86
C PHE A 791 45.80 56.27 -26.85
N SER A 792 46.22 55.03 -27.16
CA SER A 792 47.63 54.69 -27.27
C SER A 792 48.33 55.51 -28.36
N VAL A 793 47.69 55.75 -29.52
CA VAL A 793 48.24 56.63 -30.57
C VAL A 793 48.38 58.08 -30.09
N LYS A 794 47.35 58.61 -29.40
CA LYS A 794 47.39 59.98 -28.86
C LYS A 794 48.47 60.13 -27.78
N LEU A 795 48.53 59.22 -26.82
CA LEU A 795 49.50 59.23 -25.73
C LEU A 795 50.93 58.98 -26.21
N ALA A 796 51.12 58.11 -27.22
CA ALA A 796 52.43 57.92 -27.83
C ALA A 796 53.01 59.22 -28.39
N LYS A 797 52.18 60.10 -28.96
CA LYS A 797 52.60 61.44 -29.41
C LYS A 797 53.09 62.31 -28.24
N TYR A 798 52.55 62.15 -27.03
CA TYR A 798 52.99 62.89 -25.85
C TYR A 798 54.19 62.30 -25.11
N TYR A 799 54.56 61.05 -25.35
CA TYR A 799 55.69 60.40 -24.67
C TYR A 799 56.93 60.23 -25.56
N ARG A 800 56.76 60.09 -26.88
CA ARG A 800 57.88 59.99 -27.83
C ARG A 800 58.66 61.31 -27.92
N ARG A 801 59.97 61.21 -28.07
CA ARG A 801 60.81 62.35 -28.46
C ARG A 801 60.41 62.78 -29.88
N MET A 802 60.22 64.08 -30.07
CA MET A 802 59.88 64.67 -31.38
C MET A 802 61.12 65.17 -32.10
N ASP A 803 61.04 65.29 -33.42
CA ASP A 803 62.10 65.83 -34.26
C ASP A 803 61.99 67.37 -34.37
N THR A 804 60.78 67.92 -34.26
CA THR A 804 60.51 69.37 -34.29
C THR A 804 59.40 69.77 -33.31
N GLU A 805 59.40 71.02 -32.86
CA GLU A 805 58.40 71.62 -31.96
C GLU A 805 58.10 73.08 -32.35
N ASP A 806 56.92 73.59 -31.98
CA ASP A 806 56.62 75.01 -32.11
C ASP A 806 57.37 75.80 -31.01
N VAL A 807 58.19 76.79 -31.41
CA VAL A 807 58.79 77.76 -30.48
C VAL A 807 57.88 78.99 -30.44
N PHE A 808 57.24 79.25 -29.29
CA PHE A 808 56.62 80.55 -29.05
C PHE A 808 57.69 81.46 -28.44
N GLU A 809 58.19 82.43 -29.21
CA GLU A 809 58.92 83.54 -28.61
C GLU A 809 57.93 84.37 -27.80
N ASP A 810 58.06 84.35 -26.47
CA ASP A 810 57.44 85.35 -25.62
C ASP A 810 58.04 86.70 -26.00
N MET A 811 57.33 87.50 -26.81
CA MET A 811 57.71 88.90 -27.04
C MET A 811 57.71 89.62 -25.69
N GLY A 812 58.90 89.71 -25.11
CA GLY A 812 59.20 90.50 -23.93
C GLY A 812 58.74 91.93 -24.14
N ASN A 813 57.89 92.38 -23.24
CA ASN A 813 57.37 93.73 -23.17
C ASN A 813 58.52 94.71 -22.87
N THR A 814 59.17 95.26 -23.91
CA THR A 814 60.08 96.41 -23.80
C THR A 814 59.78 97.45 -24.88
N GLY A 815 59.01 98.48 -24.49
CA GLY A 815 59.26 99.89 -24.83
C GLY A 815 59.11 100.39 -26.28
N ASN A 816 58.09 101.24 -26.46
CA ASN A 816 57.98 102.38 -27.39
C ASN A 816 57.67 102.17 -28.89
N GLN A 817 56.55 102.78 -29.27
CA GLN A 817 56.09 103.34 -30.55
C GLN A 817 56.97 103.21 -31.80
N GLY A 818 56.34 102.73 -32.89
CA GLY A 818 56.81 102.98 -34.25
C GLY A 818 56.22 101.99 -35.26
N ASP A 819 55.27 102.47 -36.03
CA ASP A 819 54.56 101.80 -37.13
C ASP A 819 55.52 101.16 -38.16
N GLN A 820 55.40 99.85 -38.43
CA GLN A 820 55.79 99.26 -39.72
C GLN A 820 55.25 97.85 -39.94
N ARG A 821 54.29 97.78 -40.86
CA ARG A 821 53.80 96.60 -41.58
C ARG A 821 54.94 95.97 -42.38
N CYS A 822 55.15 94.65 -42.31
CA CYS A 822 55.66 93.81 -43.41
C CYS A 822 55.36 92.33 -43.16
N ASP A 823 54.91 91.66 -44.22
CA ASP A 823 54.81 90.21 -44.40
C ASP A 823 56.10 89.48 -43.99
N GLY A 824 55.98 88.27 -43.42
CA GLY A 824 57.16 87.47 -43.08
C GLY A 824 56.87 86.02 -42.69
N ASN A 825 57.21 85.12 -43.62
CA ASN A 825 57.38 83.68 -43.53
C ASN A 825 57.43 82.99 -42.15
N LEU A 826 56.68 81.89 -42.05
CA LEU A 826 56.83 80.83 -41.05
C LEU A 826 58.21 80.15 -41.24
N THR A 827 59.14 80.36 -40.30
CA THR A 827 60.44 79.66 -40.31
C THR A 827 60.31 78.28 -39.67
N VAL A 828 60.34 77.24 -40.51
CA VAL A 828 60.55 75.86 -40.07
C VAL A 828 62.04 75.69 -39.76
N VAL A 829 62.40 75.54 -38.50
CA VAL A 829 63.77 75.17 -38.10
C VAL A 829 63.91 73.66 -38.25
N ARG A 830 64.56 73.22 -39.33
CA ARG A 830 64.93 71.83 -39.57
C ARG A 830 66.32 71.61 -38.99
N TYR A 831 66.44 70.84 -37.90
CA TYR A 831 67.74 70.37 -37.44
C TYR A 831 68.21 69.24 -38.38
N GLU A 832 69.24 69.49 -39.20
CA GLU A 832 69.93 68.43 -39.94
C GLU A 832 70.72 67.56 -38.96
N LEU A 833 70.32 66.29 -38.81
CA LEU A 833 71.06 65.28 -38.07
C LEU A 833 72.13 64.64 -38.97
N CYS A 834 73.40 64.85 -38.62
CA CYS A 834 74.53 64.01 -39.04
C CYS A 834 74.34 62.59 -38.46
N PRO A 835 74.82 61.50 -39.11
CA PRO A 835 74.46 60.14 -38.72
C PRO A 835 75.15 59.75 -37.40
N PRO A 836 74.47 59.10 -36.44
CA PRO A 836 75.16 58.59 -35.27
C PRO A 836 75.78 57.23 -35.59
N ASN A 837 77.11 57.18 -35.50
CA ASN A 837 77.87 55.96 -35.29
C ASN A 837 77.31 55.21 -34.09
N VAL A 838 77.11 53.91 -34.27
CA VAL A 838 76.83 52.93 -33.22
C VAL A 838 78.07 52.83 -32.34
N HIS A 839 78.04 53.41 -31.14
CA HIS A 839 78.65 52.89 -29.89
C HIS A 839 78.58 53.97 -28.79
N ALA A 840 78.46 53.50 -27.54
CA ALA A 840 78.55 54.24 -26.27
C ALA A 840 77.23 54.80 -25.68
N CYS A 841 76.43 53.90 -25.10
CA CYS A 841 75.73 54.19 -23.84
C CYS A 841 76.20 53.18 -22.80
N MET A 842 77.31 53.49 -22.13
CA MET A 842 77.66 52.95 -20.83
C MET A 842 78.33 54.07 -20.04
N GLU A 843 77.95 54.19 -18.76
CA GLU A 843 78.47 55.11 -17.74
C GLU A 843 77.95 56.57 -17.74
N ARG A 844 77.00 56.89 -16.86
CA ARG A 844 77.26 57.44 -15.51
C ARG A 844 75.98 57.88 -14.81
N ASN A 845 75.85 57.40 -13.57
CA ASN A 845 75.08 57.83 -12.39
C ASN A 845 73.74 58.54 -12.55
#